data_AF-A0A2E7EBS7-F1
#
_entry.id   AF-A0A2E7EBS7-F1
#
_cell.length_a   1.000
_cell.length_b   1.000
_cell.length_c   1.000
_cell.angle_alpha   90.00
_cell.angle_beta   90.00
_cell.angle_gamma   90.00
#
_symmetry.space_group_name_H-M   'P 1'
#
loop_
_entity.id
_entity.type
_entity.pdbx_description
1 polymer ?
#
loop_
_entity_poly.entity_id
_entity_poly.type
_entity_poly.pdbx_seq_one_letter_code
_entity_poly.pdbx_strand_id
1 'polypeptide(L)'
;MKPDLAHFHPRSVLAYCALALASLGLLGGLALVLQFQAIESTSKQQLQQPLTNAQGGQFVAAANALLASTAEQARQIASQPAIQRAIVSPDPTLTDTMRQMIPHASRVYLINRLKLRGLQDELGFALLDITSRAFKQAHTRLEAVYRNGEQRFYIAAPVTGFDQQKGVLLIEFKKSWLNSLNGAAKQVAGTIILQQPTLDGSGSDTDIHRWGPGGYVPADLTEFPLENGWNASIVVDTNAIALDSLSIVLPSALVMVVALIGCSTLLGFLVLRVRKDHQNLMTYLHSVHRQHPMPGQYQLKLFEDMAHDLNALLIARAPVLRAADEAQIERDPQQISLDPKGAVSAQPTATEELPSSGPKRYQRHTPDQSIFRAYDIRGIVETQLTEQAVYWIARAVAAELTRQGHDRIALAWDGRHSSPLLAQAAEQGLVEGGCRVLILGQVPTGALYYATHETVATSGMMITGSHNPPEYNGIKLVFDRQAQSGKQLQRLYKRIVDHDLPSGRGSSESQDIQDDYLTRIESDVHISRDLKVVIDAGNGVAGPCAERLMEMLDLDYTPLYCDIDGDFPNHAPDPTEPENLADLIAIVQSMGADLGLALDGDGDRVILVDNKGHIVWPDTTLMMLCDGLLQNHLGRSIIYDVKSTRHLGSHVRKLGGKPIIAATGHSLMKASIKEHHAILGAEFSGHYYFADRWYGFDDGLYAAARILERLGNHDGDVESLISALPHDTSTPEISIACADDRKFDVIKQLAKDRLLVQGAKLTTVDGLRIETRESWGLIRASNTTPRLTVRIAGDNQDCLSAMHLRLVNALNSVDPELGQQLEQALTKVAGASLSLEPVD
;
A
#
# COMPACT_ATOMS: atom_id res chain seq x y z
N MET A 1 39.57 -91.73 18.22
CA MET A 1 38.14 -91.67 17.84
C MET A 1 37.89 -90.38 17.06
N LYS A 2 36.74 -90.27 16.37
CA LYS A 2 36.34 -89.08 15.61
C LYS A 2 36.12 -87.84 16.52
N PRO A 3 36.06 -86.63 15.96
CA PRO A 3 34.75 -86.04 15.63
C PRO A 3 34.45 -86.00 14.12
N ASP A 4 33.16 -85.93 13.77
CA ASP A 4 32.66 -86.01 12.39
C ASP A 4 32.59 -84.65 11.67
N LEU A 5 32.49 -84.67 10.34
CA LEU A 5 32.43 -83.47 9.51
C LEU A 5 31.13 -82.68 9.69
N ALA A 6 31.23 -81.35 9.75
CA ALA A 6 30.08 -80.46 9.66
C ALA A 6 29.55 -80.42 8.21
N HIS A 7 28.27 -80.75 8.01
CA HIS A 7 27.62 -80.67 6.70
C HIS A 7 27.35 -79.21 6.28
N PHE A 8 28.27 -78.61 5.51
CA PHE A 8 27.96 -77.42 4.72
C PHE A 8 27.06 -77.81 3.53
N HIS A 9 25.74 -77.71 3.71
CA HIS A 9 24.77 -77.98 2.66
C HIS A 9 24.67 -76.80 1.66
N PRO A 10 25.07 -76.94 0.38
CA PRO A 10 25.08 -75.83 -0.58
C PRO A 10 23.68 -75.34 -1.00
N ARG A 11 22.60 -75.98 -0.51
CA ARG A 11 21.22 -75.56 -0.76
C ARG A 11 20.85 -74.25 -0.03
N SER A 12 21.44 -73.96 1.13
CA SER A 12 21.08 -72.76 1.92
C SER A 12 21.58 -71.48 1.26
N VAL A 13 22.86 -71.42 0.86
CA VAL A 13 23.47 -70.25 0.22
C VAL A 13 22.74 -69.89 -1.07
N LEU A 14 22.43 -70.87 -1.93
CA LEU A 14 21.66 -70.66 -3.16
C LEU A 14 20.25 -70.12 -2.88
N ALA A 15 19.58 -70.57 -1.82
CA ALA A 15 18.27 -70.06 -1.43
C ALA A 15 18.33 -68.59 -0.94
N TYR A 16 19.36 -68.23 -0.16
CA TYR A 16 19.56 -66.84 0.26
C TYR A 16 19.92 -65.92 -0.91
N CYS A 17 20.74 -66.37 -1.86
CA CYS A 17 21.01 -65.60 -3.09
C CYS A 17 19.74 -65.41 -3.94
N ALA A 18 18.89 -66.43 -4.06
CA ALA A 18 17.62 -66.32 -4.78
C ALA A 18 16.65 -65.33 -4.10
N LEU A 19 16.55 -65.37 -2.77
CA LEU A 19 15.77 -64.40 -1.98
C LEU A 19 16.30 -62.97 -2.12
N ALA A 20 17.62 -62.77 -2.05
CA ALA A 20 18.23 -61.45 -2.24
C ALA A 20 17.94 -60.87 -3.63
N LEU A 21 18.06 -61.69 -4.69
CA LEU A 21 17.75 -61.29 -6.06
C LEU A 21 16.25 -60.98 -6.25
N ALA A 22 15.35 -61.76 -5.64
CA ALA A 22 13.91 -61.49 -5.68
C ALA A 22 13.55 -60.17 -4.97
N SER A 23 14.12 -59.91 -3.80
CA SER A 23 13.95 -58.64 -3.07
C SER A 23 14.49 -57.44 -3.83
N LEU A 24 15.65 -57.57 -4.49
CA LEU A 24 16.20 -56.53 -5.38
C LEU A 24 15.28 -56.26 -6.58
N GLY A 25 14.68 -57.30 -7.17
CA GLY A 25 13.70 -57.16 -8.25
C GLY A 25 12.43 -56.41 -7.80
N LEU A 26 11.90 -56.73 -6.61
CA LEU A 26 10.75 -56.03 -6.02
C LEU A 26 11.05 -54.57 -5.70
N LEU A 27 12.21 -54.27 -5.11
CA LEU A 27 12.63 -52.90 -4.81
C LEU A 27 12.87 -52.09 -6.09
N GLY A 28 13.47 -52.69 -7.12
CA GLY A 28 13.63 -52.08 -8.43
C GLY A 28 12.29 -51.78 -9.11
N GLY A 29 11.33 -52.71 -9.04
CA GLY A 29 9.97 -52.50 -9.55
C GLY A 29 9.22 -51.37 -8.83
N LEU A 30 9.30 -51.30 -7.51
CA LEU A 30 8.71 -50.22 -6.71
C LEU A 30 9.35 -48.86 -7.04
N ALA A 31 10.68 -48.80 -7.17
CA ALA A 31 11.39 -47.59 -7.57
C ALA A 31 10.96 -47.11 -8.97
N LEU A 32 10.75 -48.03 -9.92
CA LEU A 32 10.24 -47.72 -11.26
C LEU A 32 8.81 -47.16 -11.25
N VAL A 33 7.92 -47.68 -10.39
CA VAL A 33 6.56 -47.15 -10.22
C VAL A 33 6.58 -45.74 -9.60
N LEU A 34 7.40 -45.52 -8.57
CA LEU A 34 7.54 -44.20 -7.94
C LEU A 34 8.17 -43.18 -8.91
N GLN A 35 9.17 -43.59 -9.70
CA GLN A 35 9.77 -42.76 -10.74
C GLN A 35 8.75 -42.43 -11.85
N PHE A 36 7.91 -43.38 -12.26
CA PHE A 36 6.83 -43.13 -13.20
C PHE A 36 5.80 -42.13 -12.66
N GLN A 37 5.36 -42.29 -11.41
CA GLN A 37 4.43 -41.34 -10.78
C GLN A 37 5.01 -39.91 -10.70
N ALA A 38 6.31 -39.78 -10.40
CA ALA A 38 6.99 -38.49 -10.41
C ALA A 38 7.13 -37.90 -11.83
N ILE A 39 7.34 -38.72 -12.86
CA ILE A 39 7.34 -38.28 -14.26
C ILE A 39 5.92 -37.87 -14.69
N GLU A 40 4.88 -38.60 -14.31
CA GLU A 40 3.49 -38.29 -14.65
C GLU A 40 3.03 -36.98 -14.01
N SER A 41 3.32 -36.75 -12.72
CA SER A 41 2.99 -35.48 -12.05
C SER A 41 3.75 -34.30 -12.64
N THR A 42 5.06 -34.47 -12.91
CA THR A 42 5.88 -33.44 -13.59
C THR A 42 5.34 -33.15 -15.00
N SER A 43 4.91 -34.17 -15.74
CA SER A 43 4.35 -34.02 -17.09
C SER A 43 3.00 -33.29 -17.07
N LYS A 44 2.13 -33.61 -16.10
CA LYS A 44 0.86 -32.89 -15.89
C LYS A 44 1.10 -31.42 -15.56
N GLN A 45 2.03 -31.12 -14.65
CA GLN A 45 2.40 -29.75 -14.30
C GLN A 45 2.99 -28.98 -15.49
N GLN A 46 3.85 -29.62 -16.31
CA GLN A 46 4.39 -29.02 -17.54
C GLN A 46 3.33 -28.77 -18.62
N LEU A 47 2.24 -29.57 -18.67
CA LEU A 47 1.12 -29.39 -19.59
C LEU A 47 0.08 -28.37 -19.09
N GLN A 48 0.03 -28.10 -17.78
CA GLN A 48 -0.95 -27.19 -17.17
C GLN A 48 -0.85 -25.76 -17.73
N GLN A 49 0.35 -25.19 -17.81
CA GLN A 49 0.55 -23.83 -18.31
C GLN A 49 0.20 -23.66 -19.80
N PRO A 50 0.73 -24.45 -20.76
CA PRO A 50 0.38 -24.28 -22.17
C PRO A 50 -1.11 -24.55 -22.43
N LEU A 51 -1.75 -25.46 -21.69
CA LEU A 51 -3.20 -25.69 -21.81
C LEU A 51 -4.02 -24.54 -21.21
N THR A 52 -3.60 -23.98 -20.08
CA THR A 52 -4.22 -22.77 -19.49
C THR A 52 -4.08 -21.57 -20.42
N ASN A 53 -2.93 -21.39 -21.06
CA ASN A 53 -2.73 -20.35 -22.07
C ASN A 53 -3.64 -20.57 -23.30
N ALA A 54 -3.79 -21.81 -23.77
CA ALA A 54 -4.60 -22.13 -24.95
C ALA A 54 -6.11 -22.02 -24.72
N GLN A 55 -6.62 -22.58 -23.61
CA GLN A 55 -8.05 -22.51 -23.25
C GLN A 55 -8.42 -21.11 -22.72
N GLY A 56 -7.57 -20.53 -21.86
CA GLY A 56 -7.74 -19.18 -21.34
C GLY A 56 -7.75 -18.13 -22.45
N GLY A 57 -6.86 -18.23 -23.45
CA GLY A 57 -6.84 -17.35 -24.61
C GLY A 57 -8.16 -17.33 -25.41
N GLN A 58 -8.88 -18.46 -25.48
CA GLN A 58 -10.22 -18.50 -26.11
C GLN A 58 -11.28 -17.78 -25.27
N PHE A 59 -11.25 -17.93 -23.95
CA PHE A 59 -12.14 -17.18 -23.05
C PHE A 59 -11.84 -15.67 -23.11
N VAL A 60 -10.57 -15.28 -23.08
CA VAL A 60 -10.09 -13.89 -23.17
C VAL A 60 -10.54 -13.24 -24.48
N ALA A 61 -10.41 -13.93 -25.61
CA ALA A 61 -10.89 -13.43 -26.90
C ALA A 61 -12.42 -13.21 -26.91
N ALA A 62 -13.19 -14.11 -26.30
CA ALA A 62 -14.64 -13.96 -26.17
C ALA A 62 -15.03 -12.81 -25.19
N ALA A 63 -14.30 -12.64 -24.10
CA ALA A 63 -14.50 -11.57 -23.13
C ALA A 63 -14.22 -10.18 -23.74
N ASN A 64 -13.09 -10.02 -24.42
CA ASN A 64 -12.75 -8.78 -25.13
C ASN A 64 -13.76 -8.47 -26.25
N ALA A 65 -14.15 -9.46 -27.06
CA ALA A 65 -15.18 -9.27 -28.08
C ALA A 65 -16.53 -8.82 -27.50
N LEU A 66 -16.93 -9.35 -26.32
CA LEU A 66 -18.16 -8.94 -25.65
C LEU A 66 -18.07 -7.52 -25.06
N LEU A 67 -16.94 -7.16 -24.43
CA LEU A 67 -16.69 -5.81 -23.90
C LEU A 67 -16.68 -4.77 -25.03
N ALA A 68 -15.90 -5.01 -26.08
CA ALA A 68 -15.77 -4.14 -27.25
C ALA A 68 -17.11 -3.92 -27.97
N SER A 69 -17.87 -5.00 -28.22
CA SER A 69 -19.18 -4.90 -28.89
C SER A 69 -20.24 -4.21 -28.02
N THR A 70 -20.23 -4.42 -26.70
CA THR A 70 -21.13 -3.70 -25.77
C THR A 70 -20.83 -2.20 -25.77
N ALA A 71 -19.55 -1.82 -25.73
CA ALA A 71 -19.11 -0.42 -25.79
C ALA A 71 -19.41 0.24 -27.14
N GLU A 72 -19.21 -0.47 -28.23
CA GLU A 72 -19.51 0.05 -29.57
C GLU A 72 -21.02 0.19 -29.81
N GLN A 73 -21.84 -0.76 -29.34
CA GLN A 73 -23.29 -0.61 -29.38
C GLN A 73 -23.76 0.63 -28.59
N ALA A 74 -23.18 0.88 -27.40
CA ALA A 74 -23.51 2.07 -26.61
C ALA A 74 -23.14 3.38 -27.35
N ARG A 75 -21.96 3.45 -27.96
CA ARG A 75 -21.53 4.60 -28.79
C ARG A 75 -22.43 4.82 -30.01
N GLN A 76 -22.76 3.75 -30.74
CA GLN A 76 -23.62 3.82 -31.93
C GLN A 76 -25.06 4.26 -31.60
N ILE A 77 -25.56 3.95 -30.40
CA ILE A 77 -26.86 4.43 -29.94
C ILE A 77 -26.76 5.91 -29.50
N ALA A 78 -25.72 6.29 -28.75
CA ALA A 78 -25.49 7.66 -28.30
C ALA A 78 -25.36 8.68 -29.46
N SER A 79 -24.79 8.25 -30.59
CA SER A 79 -24.61 9.09 -31.78
C SER A 79 -25.87 9.29 -32.65
N GLN A 80 -26.98 8.61 -32.35
CA GLN A 80 -28.17 8.70 -33.19
C GLN A 80 -28.86 10.09 -33.08
N PRO A 81 -29.29 10.71 -34.20
CA PRO A 81 -30.01 11.99 -34.19
C PRO A 81 -31.36 12.00 -33.45
N ALA A 82 -31.87 10.84 -33.00
CA ALA A 82 -32.99 10.79 -32.05
C ALA A 82 -32.52 11.09 -30.62
N ILE A 83 -31.45 10.44 -30.16
CA ILE A 83 -30.90 10.58 -28.80
C ILE A 83 -30.34 11.99 -28.58
N GLN A 84 -29.64 12.54 -29.59
CA GLN A 84 -29.14 13.91 -29.60
C GLN A 84 -30.24 15.00 -29.48
N ARG A 85 -31.49 14.68 -29.86
CA ARG A 85 -32.66 15.57 -29.66
C ARG A 85 -33.33 15.33 -28.32
N ALA A 86 -33.51 14.07 -27.93
CA ALA A 86 -34.17 13.68 -26.68
C ALA A 86 -33.44 14.18 -25.42
N ILE A 87 -32.13 14.40 -25.50
CA ILE A 87 -31.33 14.93 -24.37
C ILE A 87 -31.56 16.44 -24.12
N VAL A 88 -32.11 17.14 -25.12
CA VAL A 88 -32.52 18.55 -25.04
C VAL A 88 -34.03 18.66 -24.75
N SER A 89 -34.85 17.77 -25.32
CA SER A 89 -36.30 17.70 -25.11
C SER A 89 -36.70 16.26 -24.75
N PRO A 90 -36.89 15.93 -23.46
CA PRO A 90 -37.10 14.55 -23.02
C PRO A 90 -38.36 13.89 -23.61
N ASP A 91 -38.18 12.72 -24.22
CA ASP A 91 -39.25 11.82 -24.67
C ASP A 91 -39.24 10.54 -23.80
N PRO A 92 -40.21 10.35 -22.89
CA PRO A 92 -40.30 9.16 -22.04
C PRO A 92 -40.52 7.85 -22.80
N THR A 93 -41.05 7.89 -24.03
CA THR A 93 -41.32 6.68 -24.82
C THR A 93 -40.04 6.13 -25.46
N LEU A 94 -39.06 6.99 -25.69
CA LEU A 94 -37.81 6.65 -26.35
C LEU A 94 -36.91 5.77 -25.48
N THR A 95 -36.73 6.10 -24.20
CA THR A 95 -35.90 5.30 -23.27
C THR A 95 -36.47 3.89 -23.07
N ASP A 96 -37.79 3.74 -23.03
CA ASP A 96 -38.43 2.43 -22.93
C ASP A 96 -38.32 1.61 -24.21
N THR A 97 -38.34 2.27 -25.38
CA THR A 97 -38.09 1.63 -26.69
C THR A 97 -36.62 1.19 -26.79
N MET A 98 -35.66 2.03 -26.36
CA MET A 98 -34.24 1.68 -26.29
C MET A 98 -33.99 0.46 -25.38
N ARG A 99 -34.63 0.43 -24.20
CA ARG A 99 -34.56 -0.70 -23.25
C ARG A 99 -35.04 -2.02 -23.86
N GLN A 100 -35.96 -1.99 -24.82
CA GLN A 100 -36.42 -3.19 -25.54
C GLN A 100 -35.50 -3.59 -26.70
N MET A 101 -34.77 -2.64 -27.31
CA MET A 101 -33.86 -2.89 -28.43
C MET A 101 -32.44 -3.33 -27.99
N ILE A 102 -32.01 -3.02 -26.77
CA ILE A 102 -30.68 -3.35 -26.26
C ILE A 102 -30.72 -4.72 -25.53
N PRO A 103 -30.00 -5.76 -25.99
CA PRO A 103 -29.96 -7.05 -25.31
C PRO A 103 -29.47 -6.93 -23.86
N HIS A 104 -30.12 -7.65 -22.94
CA HIS A 104 -29.80 -7.70 -21.51
C HIS A 104 -29.95 -6.39 -20.71
N ALA A 105 -30.34 -5.28 -21.33
CA ALA A 105 -30.57 -4.02 -20.63
C ALA A 105 -31.74 -4.12 -19.62
N SER A 106 -31.54 -3.62 -18.41
CA SER A 106 -32.58 -3.44 -17.40
C SER A 106 -33.13 -2.03 -17.36
N ARG A 107 -32.30 -1.01 -17.61
CA ARG A 107 -32.68 0.42 -17.61
C ARG A 107 -31.80 1.21 -18.58
N VAL A 108 -32.32 2.35 -19.04
CA VAL A 108 -31.62 3.30 -19.90
C VAL A 108 -31.95 4.70 -19.39
N TYR A 109 -30.91 5.47 -19.04
CA TYR A 109 -31.01 6.84 -18.56
C TYR A 109 -30.39 7.79 -19.59
N LEU A 110 -31.02 8.94 -19.82
CA LEU A 110 -30.53 9.98 -20.74
C LEU A 110 -30.30 11.26 -19.94
N ILE A 111 -29.04 11.51 -19.59
CA ILE A 111 -28.65 12.48 -18.55
C ILE A 111 -28.04 13.71 -19.22
N ASN A 112 -28.68 14.87 -19.09
CA ASN A 112 -28.07 16.14 -19.49
C ASN A 112 -27.27 16.77 -18.33
N ARG A 113 -26.35 17.68 -18.64
CA ARG A 113 -25.40 18.24 -17.66
C ARG A 113 -26.08 19.02 -16.51
N LEU A 114 -27.26 19.58 -16.75
CA LEU A 114 -28.04 20.33 -15.74
C LEU A 114 -28.76 19.41 -14.75
N LYS A 115 -29.24 18.24 -15.20
CA LYS A 115 -29.92 17.26 -14.33
C LYS A 115 -28.97 16.48 -13.42
N LEU A 116 -27.66 16.55 -13.64
CA LEU A 116 -26.69 15.79 -12.84
C LEU A 116 -26.73 16.18 -11.34
N ARG A 117 -26.95 17.48 -11.04
CA ARG A 117 -27.07 18.05 -9.68
C ARG A 117 -28.27 17.52 -8.85
N GLY A 118 -29.12 16.65 -9.40
CA GLY A 118 -30.35 16.17 -8.74
C GLY A 118 -30.71 14.71 -9.01
N LEU A 119 -29.73 13.89 -9.44
CA LEU A 119 -29.93 12.46 -9.70
C LEU A 119 -29.21 11.55 -8.69
N GLN A 120 -28.71 12.10 -7.59
CA GLN A 120 -27.89 11.38 -6.61
C GLN A 120 -28.66 10.25 -5.92
N ASP A 121 -29.91 10.46 -5.52
CA ASP A 121 -30.74 9.40 -4.91
C ASP A 121 -31.18 8.33 -5.92
N GLU A 122 -31.43 8.75 -7.18
CA GLU A 122 -31.86 7.82 -8.23
C GLU A 122 -30.69 6.96 -8.73
N LEU A 123 -29.45 7.46 -8.72
CA LEU A 123 -28.28 6.80 -9.32
C LEU A 123 -27.23 6.31 -8.30
N GLY A 124 -26.90 7.12 -7.30
CA GLY A 124 -25.82 6.87 -6.33
C GLY A 124 -24.42 7.25 -6.85
N PHE A 125 -23.48 7.48 -5.92
CA PHE A 125 -22.13 8.01 -6.20
C PHE A 125 -21.39 7.31 -7.35
N ALA A 126 -21.34 5.97 -7.36
CA ALA A 126 -20.65 5.21 -8.40
C ALA A 126 -21.20 5.47 -9.82
N LEU A 127 -22.52 5.72 -9.96
CA LEU A 127 -23.12 6.05 -11.25
C LEU A 127 -22.94 7.52 -11.62
N LEU A 128 -22.84 8.43 -10.65
CA LEU A 128 -22.44 9.82 -10.89
C LEU A 128 -20.99 9.90 -11.38
N ASP A 129 -20.06 9.16 -10.78
CA ASP A 129 -18.66 9.07 -11.24
C ASP A 129 -18.57 8.50 -12.67
N ILE A 130 -19.19 7.34 -12.94
CA ILE A 130 -19.24 6.74 -14.29
C ILE A 130 -19.80 7.73 -15.33
N THR A 131 -20.84 8.50 -14.96
CA THR A 131 -21.44 9.52 -15.82
C THR A 131 -20.51 10.74 -16.01
N SER A 132 -19.89 11.22 -14.93
CA SER A 132 -18.95 12.35 -14.92
C SER A 132 -17.70 12.06 -15.75
N ARG A 133 -17.14 10.84 -15.65
CA ARG A 133 -16.02 10.40 -16.50
C ARG A 133 -16.39 10.32 -17.98
N ALA A 134 -17.61 9.91 -18.32
CA ALA A 134 -18.07 9.93 -19.71
C ALA A 134 -18.22 11.35 -20.27
N PHE A 135 -18.63 12.32 -19.44
CA PHE A 135 -18.56 13.75 -19.79
C PHE A 135 -17.10 14.23 -20.00
N LYS A 136 -16.21 13.98 -19.02
CA LYS A 136 -14.83 14.51 -19.00
C LYS A 136 -13.92 13.88 -20.06
N GLN A 137 -13.96 12.56 -20.27
CA GLN A 137 -12.94 11.81 -21.02
C GLN A 137 -13.42 11.24 -22.37
N ALA A 138 -14.72 11.32 -22.68
CA ALA A 138 -15.35 10.72 -23.86
C ALA A 138 -15.16 9.19 -24.06
N HIS A 139 -14.55 8.50 -23.09
CA HIS A 139 -14.40 7.05 -23.09
C HIS A 139 -15.70 6.35 -22.69
N THR A 140 -15.92 5.15 -23.24
CA THR A 140 -17.12 4.34 -23.03
C THR A 140 -16.69 2.94 -22.61
N ARG A 141 -16.65 2.70 -21.29
CA ARG A 141 -16.26 1.42 -20.68
C ARG A 141 -17.40 0.83 -19.85
N LEU A 142 -17.45 -0.50 -19.76
CA LEU A 142 -18.40 -1.22 -18.92
C LEU A 142 -17.83 -1.39 -17.51
N GLU A 143 -18.64 -1.15 -16.48
CA GLU A 143 -18.25 -1.25 -15.07
C GLU A 143 -19.33 -1.97 -14.26
N ALA A 144 -18.93 -2.95 -13.45
CA ALA A 144 -19.78 -3.61 -12.48
C ALA A 144 -19.88 -2.76 -11.21
N VAL A 145 -21.10 -2.57 -10.72
CA VAL A 145 -21.42 -1.83 -9.48
C VAL A 145 -22.40 -2.65 -8.66
N TYR A 146 -22.15 -2.76 -7.36
CA TYR A 146 -23.10 -3.36 -6.41
C TYR A 146 -24.09 -2.30 -5.92
N ARG A 147 -25.39 -2.56 -6.07
CA ARG A 147 -26.47 -1.70 -5.59
C ARG A 147 -27.57 -2.54 -4.95
N ASN A 148 -27.98 -2.17 -3.74
CA ASN A 148 -29.00 -2.88 -2.96
C ASN A 148 -28.72 -4.39 -2.78
N GLY A 149 -27.44 -4.77 -2.67
CA GLY A 149 -26.98 -6.16 -2.58
C GLY A 149 -26.92 -6.92 -3.93
N GLU A 150 -27.44 -6.35 -5.01
CA GLU A 150 -27.34 -6.92 -6.36
C GLU A 150 -26.19 -6.34 -7.16
N GLN A 151 -25.58 -7.18 -7.99
CA GLN A 151 -24.54 -6.78 -8.94
C GLN A 151 -25.16 -6.41 -10.29
N ARG A 152 -24.97 -5.16 -10.70
CA ARG A 152 -25.43 -4.61 -11.99
C ARG A 152 -24.24 -4.08 -12.78
N PHE A 153 -24.38 -3.97 -14.10
CA PHE A 153 -23.30 -3.58 -15.01
C PHE A 153 -23.73 -2.33 -15.76
N TYR A 154 -22.86 -1.33 -15.87
CA TYR A 154 -23.20 -0.01 -16.38
C TYR A 154 -22.21 0.44 -17.44
N ILE A 155 -22.72 1.09 -18.48
CA ILE A 155 -21.89 1.74 -19.51
C ILE A 155 -22.41 3.14 -19.79
N ALA A 156 -21.50 4.11 -19.82
CA ALA A 156 -21.80 5.50 -20.11
C ALA A 156 -21.15 5.91 -21.44
N ALA A 157 -21.96 6.41 -22.37
CA ALA A 157 -21.54 6.88 -23.68
C ALA A 157 -21.86 8.38 -23.84
N PRO A 158 -20.90 9.22 -24.27
CA PRO A 158 -21.15 10.65 -24.46
C PRO A 158 -22.09 10.90 -25.65
N VAL A 159 -23.08 11.76 -25.47
CA VAL A 159 -24.01 12.21 -26.51
C VAL A 159 -23.52 13.56 -27.03
N THR A 160 -22.71 13.52 -28.09
CA THR A 160 -22.22 14.71 -28.80
C THR A 160 -23.32 15.32 -29.66
N GLY A 161 -23.44 16.64 -29.64
CA GLY A 161 -24.16 17.41 -30.67
C GLY A 161 -23.17 18.06 -31.64
N PHE A 162 -23.69 18.74 -32.65
CA PHE A 162 -22.90 19.36 -33.73
C PHE A 162 -21.82 20.37 -33.31
N ASP A 163 -21.83 20.88 -32.08
CA ASP A 163 -20.91 21.95 -31.63
C ASP A 163 -20.45 21.81 -30.16
N GLN A 164 -20.92 20.79 -29.42
CA GLN A 164 -20.52 20.47 -28.04
C GLN A 164 -21.16 19.16 -27.54
N GLN A 165 -20.64 18.55 -26.47
CA GLN A 165 -21.33 17.48 -25.75
C GLN A 165 -22.62 17.99 -25.10
N LYS A 166 -23.73 17.25 -25.23
CA LYS A 166 -25.05 17.64 -24.69
C LYS A 166 -25.53 16.80 -23.51
N GLY A 167 -24.86 15.68 -23.24
CA GLY A 167 -25.16 14.81 -22.11
C GLY A 167 -24.54 13.42 -22.27
N VAL A 168 -25.00 12.47 -21.48
CA VAL A 168 -24.54 11.07 -21.42
C VAL A 168 -25.73 10.12 -21.54
N LEU A 169 -25.54 9.05 -22.32
CA LEU A 169 -26.39 7.87 -22.35
C LEU A 169 -25.82 6.83 -21.38
N LEU A 170 -26.52 6.56 -20.28
CA LEU A 170 -26.14 5.56 -19.28
C LEU A 170 -27.07 4.34 -19.42
N ILE A 171 -26.51 3.18 -19.76
CA ILE A 171 -27.25 1.92 -19.91
C ILE A 171 -26.88 0.98 -18.77
N GLU A 172 -27.89 0.40 -18.14
CA GLU A 172 -27.75 -0.64 -17.11
C GLU A 172 -28.08 -2.01 -17.71
N PHE A 173 -27.22 -3.01 -17.48
CA PHE A 173 -27.44 -4.41 -17.78
C PHE A 173 -27.56 -5.26 -16.52
N LYS A 174 -28.36 -6.33 -16.60
CA LYS A 174 -28.44 -7.36 -15.56
C LYS A 174 -27.22 -8.29 -15.64
N LYS A 175 -26.91 -8.99 -14.53
CA LYS A 175 -25.89 -10.06 -14.46
C LYS A 175 -26.04 -11.16 -15.53
N SER A 176 -27.21 -11.30 -16.17
CA SER A 176 -27.40 -12.18 -17.32
C SER A 176 -26.66 -11.76 -18.59
N TRP A 177 -26.09 -10.55 -18.68
CA TRP A 177 -25.16 -10.15 -19.74
C TRP A 177 -23.92 -11.07 -19.81
N LEU A 178 -23.43 -11.52 -18.66
CA LEU A 178 -22.33 -12.49 -18.57
C LEU A 178 -22.67 -13.87 -19.16
N ASN A 179 -23.95 -14.19 -19.40
CA ASN A 179 -24.33 -15.49 -19.97
C ASN A 179 -23.77 -15.70 -21.38
N SER A 180 -23.46 -14.62 -22.10
CA SER A 180 -22.77 -14.66 -23.39
C SER A 180 -21.40 -15.37 -23.30
N LEU A 181 -20.72 -15.29 -22.14
CA LEU A 181 -19.44 -15.96 -21.91
C LEU A 181 -19.57 -17.43 -21.50
N ASN A 182 -20.77 -17.91 -21.12
CA ASN A 182 -20.99 -19.30 -20.69
C ASN A 182 -20.64 -20.33 -21.78
N GLY A 183 -20.66 -19.95 -23.06
CA GLY A 183 -20.22 -20.81 -24.16
C GLY A 183 -18.70 -21.00 -24.20
N ALA A 184 -17.93 -19.93 -23.98
CA ALA A 184 -16.47 -19.97 -23.93
C ALA A 184 -15.95 -20.55 -22.61
N ALA A 185 -16.57 -20.19 -21.49
CA ALA A 185 -16.21 -20.70 -20.17
C ALA A 185 -16.30 -22.23 -20.08
N LYS A 186 -17.25 -22.86 -20.81
CA LYS A 186 -17.37 -24.32 -20.91
C LYS A 186 -16.24 -25.01 -21.67
N GLN A 187 -15.42 -24.29 -22.43
CA GLN A 187 -14.23 -24.84 -23.09
C GLN A 187 -13.00 -24.87 -22.18
N VAL A 188 -13.04 -24.15 -21.05
CA VAL A 188 -11.98 -24.15 -20.04
C VAL A 188 -12.28 -25.26 -19.03
N ALA A 189 -11.43 -26.28 -18.97
CA ALA A 189 -11.58 -27.43 -18.09
C ALA A 189 -11.05 -27.11 -16.67
N GLY A 190 -11.60 -26.08 -16.01
CA GLY A 190 -11.13 -25.63 -14.70
C GLY A 190 -11.91 -24.45 -14.14
N THR A 191 -11.19 -23.49 -13.55
CA THR A 191 -11.76 -22.30 -12.88
C THR A 191 -11.37 -21.03 -13.63
N ILE A 192 -12.34 -20.16 -13.85
CA ILE A 192 -12.18 -18.80 -14.37
C ILE A 192 -12.75 -17.83 -13.34
N ILE A 193 -12.01 -16.79 -13.01
CA ILE A 193 -12.46 -15.65 -12.23
C ILE A 193 -12.34 -14.40 -13.12
N LEU A 194 -13.46 -13.76 -13.43
CA LEU A 194 -13.48 -12.45 -14.08
C LEU A 194 -13.46 -11.38 -13.00
N GLN A 195 -12.56 -10.41 -13.16
CA GLN A 195 -12.21 -9.43 -12.15
C GLN A 195 -12.18 -8.01 -12.76
N GLN A 196 -12.46 -7.00 -11.95
CA GLN A 196 -12.38 -5.59 -12.36
C GLN A 196 -11.46 -4.82 -11.40
N PRO A 197 -10.56 -3.96 -11.91
CA PRO A 197 -9.67 -3.16 -11.07
C PRO A 197 -10.46 -2.20 -10.19
N THR A 198 -9.98 -2.02 -8.96
CA THR A 198 -10.57 -1.05 -8.04
C THR A 198 -10.19 0.37 -8.44
N LEU A 199 -11.19 1.26 -8.43
CA LEU A 199 -11.04 2.68 -8.81
C LEU A 199 -10.12 3.47 -7.88
N ASP A 200 -9.83 2.94 -6.69
CA ASP A 200 -8.96 3.52 -5.66
C ASP A 200 -7.47 3.22 -5.86
N GLY A 201 -7.09 2.54 -6.96
CA GLY A 201 -5.68 2.27 -7.28
C GLY A 201 -4.98 1.29 -6.33
N SER A 202 -5.69 0.61 -5.42
CA SER A 202 -5.04 -0.23 -4.39
C SER A 202 -4.50 -1.59 -4.88
N GLY A 203 -4.34 -1.77 -6.20
CA GLY A 203 -3.66 -2.93 -6.80
C GLY A 203 -4.31 -4.29 -6.56
N SER A 204 -5.59 -4.34 -6.18
CA SER A 204 -6.31 -5.57 -5.86
C SER A 204 -7.67 -5.59 -6.56
N ASP A 205 -7.79 -6.39 -7.61
CA ASP A 205 -9.03 -6.46 -8.39
C ASP A 205 -10.18 -7.10 -7.60
N THR A 206 -11.42 -6.71 -7.94
CA THR A 206 -12.63 -7.26 -7.34
C THR A 206 -13.15 -8.45 -8.16
N ASP A 207 -13.34 -9.61 -7.52
CA ASP A 207 -14.00 -10.79 -8.09
C ASP A 207 -15.45 -10.46 -8.55
N ILE A 208 -15.65 -10.33 -9.86
CA ILE A 208 -16.96 -10.03 -10.47
C ILE A 208 -17.76 -11.32 -10.72
N HIS A 209 -17.13 -12.36 -11.26
CA HIS A 209 -17.81 -13.63 -11.56
C HIS A 209 -16.85 -14.81 -11.53
N ARG A 210 -17.37 -16.01 -11.25
CA ARG A 210 -16.60 -17.26 -11.28
C ARG A 210 -17.33 -18.36 -12.04
N TRP A 211 -16.63 -18.99 -12.97
CA TRP A 211 -17.01 -20.27 -13.59
C TRP A 211 -16.06 -21.36 -13.09
N GLY A 212 -16.54 -22.60 -12.99
CA GLY A 212 -15.77 -23.74 -12.49
C GLY A 212 -16.37 -24.40 -11.24
N PRO A 213 -15.70 -25.40 -10.65
CA PRO A 213 -16.13 -26.07 -9.42
C PRO A 213 -16.11 -25.11 -8.22
N GLY A 214 -17.20 -25.06 -7.46
CA GLY A 214 -17.37 -24.14 -6.34
C GLY A 214 -16.66 -24.57 -5.05
N GLY A 215 -16.15 -23.58 -4.29
CA GLY A 215 -15.69 -23.76 -2.90
C GLY A 215 -14.19 -23.58 -2.66
N TYR A 216 -13.36 -23.61 -3.70
CA TYR A 216 -11.90 -23.43 -3.58
C TYR A 216 -11.38 -22.38 -4.57
N VAL A 217 -10.24 -21.77 -4.23
CA VAL A 217 -9.44 -20.91 -5.12
C VAL A 217 -8.03 -21.50 -5.15
N PRO A 218 -7.58 -22.07 -6.28
CA PRO A 218 -6.20 -22.49 -6.43
C PRO A 218 -5.24 -21.30 -6.33
N ALA A 219 -4.05 -21.51 -5.77
CA ALA A 219 -3.02 -20.47 -5.71
C ALA A 219 -2.41 -20.18 -7.10
N ASP A 220 -2.36 -21.19 -7.97
CA ASP A 220 -1.70 -21.15 -9.28
C ASP A 220 -2.65 -20.62 -10.39
N LEU A 221 -3.16 -19.41 -10.21
CA LEU A 221 -3.95 -18.70 -11.23
C LEU A 221 -3.02 -18.03 -12.25
N THR A 222 -3.36 -18.14 -13.54
CA THR A 222 -2.73 -17.34 -14.61
C THR A 222 -3.64 -16.14 -14.91
N GLU A 223 -3.12 -14.93 -14.71
CA GLU A 223 -3.81 -13.68 -15.04
C GLU A 223 -3.74 -13.39 -16.55
N PHE A 224 -4.86 -12.96 -17.12
CA PHE A 224 -4.97 -12.50 -18.50
C PHE A 224 -5.64 -11.11 -18.53
N PRO A 225 -4.97 -10.06 -19.02
CA PRO A 225 -5.57 -8.74 -19.12
C PRO A 225 -6.59 -8.65 -20.26
N LEU A 226 -7.66 -7.89 -20.00
CA LEU A 226 -8.78 -7.63 -20.91
C LEU A 226 -8.86 -6.14 -21.26
N GLU A 227 -9.71 -5.80 -22.22
CA GLU A 227 -9.97 -4.42 -22.60
C GLU A 227 -10.58 -3.58 -21.46
N ASN A 228 -10.29 -2.27 -21.48
CA ASN A 228 -10.77 -1.29 -20.51
C ASN A 228 -10.35 -1.56 -19.05
N GLY A 229 -9.27 -2.34 -18.85
CA GLY A 229 -8.62 -2.59 -17.56
C GLY A 229 -9.13 -3.81 -16.80
N TRP A 230 -10.17 -4.49 -17.29
CA TRP A 230 -10.66 -5.74 -16.70
C TRP A 230 -9.58 -6.84 -16.76
N ASN A 231 -9.65 -7.83 -15.86
CA ASN A 231 -8.72 -8.97 -15.82
C ASN A 231 -9.48 -10.30 -15.72
N ALA A 232 -8.87 -11.38 -16.19
CA ALA A 232 -9.39 -12.74 -16.04
C ALA A 232 -8.31 -13.68 -15.48
N SER A 233 -8.49 -14.16 -14.26
CA SER A 233 -7.64 -15.15 -13.62
C SER A 233 -8.15 -16.56 -13.94
N ILE A 234 -7.32 -17.39 -14.58
CA ILE A 234 -7.73 -18.69 -15.12
C ILE A 234 -6.75 -19.79 -14.70
N VAL A 235 -7.27 -20.97 -14.36
CA VAL A 235 -6.49 -22.19 -14.12
C VAL A 235 -7.24 -23.42 -14.65
N VAL A 236 -6.56 -24.26 -15.43
CA VAL A 236 -7.11 -25.52 -15.95
C VAL A 236 -6.73 -26.67 -15.01
N ASP A 237 -7.70 -27.52 -14.67
CA ASP A 237 -7.48 -28.70 -13.83
C ASP A 237 -6.98 -29.88 -14.67
N THR A 238 -5.67 -30.13 -14.63
CA THR A 238 -5.05 -31.24 -15.35
C THR A 238 -5.44 -32.63 -14.83
N ASN A 239 -6.13 -32.73 -13.68
CA ASN A 239 -6.65 -34.02 -13.19
C ASN A 239 -7.91 -34.47 -13.96
N ALA A 240 -8.61 -33.54 -14.63
CA ALA A 240 -9.67 -33.88 -15.58
C ALA A 240 -9.13 -34.50 -16.89
N ILE A 241 -7.81 -34.42 -17.14
CA ILE A 241 -7.15 -34.99 -18.31
C ILE A 241 -6.80 -36.45 -18.03
N ALA A 242 -7.67 -37.35 -18.51
CA ALA A 242 -7.44 -38.79 -18.46
C ALA A 242 -6.32 -39.21 -19.44
N LEU A 243 -5.06 -39.12 -18.99
CA LEU A 243 -3.93 -39.78 -19.64
C LEU A 243 -4.06 -41.30 -19.44
N ASP A 244 -4.04 -42.07 -20.54
CA ASP A 244 -4.34 -43.50 -20.53
C ASP A 244 -3.17 -44.35 -20.00
N SER A 245 -3.11 -44.45 -18.67
CA SER A 245 -2.02 -45.07 -17.93
C SER A 245 -1.87 -46.59 -18.15
N LEU A 246 -2.88 -47.27 -18.71
CA LEU A 246 -2.76 -48.69 -19.09
C LEU A 246 -1.66 -48.94 -20.13
N SER A 247 -1.41 -47.96 -20.99
CA SER A 247 -0.49 -48.08 -22.13
C SER A 247 0.98 -48.36 -21.75
N ILE A 248 1.41 -47.94 -20.55
CA ILE A 248 2.82 -48.04 -20.10
C ILE A 248 2.99 -49.11 -19.00
N VAL A 249 1.98 -49.37 -18.17
CA VAL A 249 2.07 -50.38 -17.10
C VAL A 249 2.30 -51.80 -17.65
N LEU A 250 1.67 -52.17 -18.78
CA LEU A 250 1.88 -53.47 -19.42
C LEU A 250 3.34 -53.73 -19.85
N PRO A 251 3.99 -52.88 -20.66
CA PRO A 251 5.40 -53.11 -21.05
C PRO A 251 6.35 -53.04 -19.85
N SER A 252 6.11 -52.20 -18.85
CA SER A 252 6.92 -52.20 -17.60
C SER A 252 6.82 -53.53 -16.85
N ALA A 253 5.62 -54.09 -16.70
CA ALA A 253 5.41 -55.41 -16.10
C ALA A 253 6.06 -56.53 -16.94
N LEU A 254 5.99 -56.44 -18.27
CA LEU A 254 6.65 -57.39 -19.18
C LEU A 254 8.18 -57.39 -19.01
N VAL A 255 8.80 -56.21 -18.93
CA VAL A 255 10.25 -56.08 -18.68
C VAL A 255 10.64 -56.69 -17.33
N MET A 256 9.84 -56.47 -16.27
CA MET A 256 10.07 -57.09 -14.96
C MET A 256 9.99 -58.63 -15.02
N VAL A 257 9.01 -59.19 -15.73
CA VAL A 257 8.87 -60.65 -15.92
C VAL A 257 10.05 -61.22 -16.73
N VAL A 258 10.46 -60.54 -17.81
CA VAL A 258 11.63 -60.95 -18.62
C VAL A 258 12.92 -60.90 -17.79
N ALA A 259 13.12 -59.88 -16.96
CA ALA A 259 14.28 -59.79 -16.06
C ALA A 259 14.30 -60.92 -15.03
N LEU A 260 13.15 -61.25 -14.42
CA LEU A 260 13.04 -62.38 -13.48
C LEU A 260 13.34 -63.74 -14.15
N ILE A 261 12.86 -63.95 -15.39
CA ILE A 261 13.18 -65.14 -16.19
C ILE A 261 14.67 -65.17 -16.55
N GLY A 262 15.27 -64.03 -16.91
CA GLY A 262 16.70 -63.90 -17.19
C GLY A 262 17.57 -64.26 -15.98
N CYS A 263 17.27 -63.71 -14.80
CA CYS A 263 17.96 -64.07 -13.56
C CYS A 263 17.80 -65.55 -13.19
N SER A 264 16.59 -66.11 -13.33
CA SER A 264 16.32 -67.52 -13.03
C SER A 264 17.05 -68.49 -13.96
N THR A 265 17.09 -68.18 -15.27
CA THR A 265 17.80 -68.98 -16.27
C THR A 265 19.33 -68.87 -16.13
N LEU A 266 19.87 -67.69 -15.85
CA LEU A 266 21.30 -67.50 -15.56
C LEU A 266 21.73 -68.29 -14.30
N LEU A 267 20.93 -68.24 -13.22
CA LEU A 267 21.15 -68.99 -12.00
C LEU A 267 21.12 -70.51 -12.25
N GLY A 268 20.15 -70.98 -13.05
CA GLY A 268 20.09 -72.38 -13.49
C GLY A 268 21.34 -72.81 -14.28
N PHE A 269 21.82 -71.97 -15.19
CA PHE A 269 23.02 -72.24 -16.00
C PHE A 269 24.29 -72.30 -15.14
N LEU A 270 24.44 -71.40 -14.16
CA LEU A 270 25.53 -71.43 -13.17
C LEU A 270 25.51 -72.71 -12.34
N VAL A 271 24.34 -73.13 -11.83
CA VAL A 271 24.20 -74.38 -11.07
C VAL A 271 24.55 -75.62 -11.91
N LEU A 272 24.22 -75.62 -13.21
CA LEU A 272 24.60 -76.69 -14.13
C LEU A 272 26.12 -76.72 -14.41
N ARG A 273 26.77 -75.55 -14.59
CA ARG A 273 28.24 -75.47 -14.75
C ARG A 273 28.98 -76.02 -13.52
N VAL A 274 28.63 -75.54 -12.33
CA VAL A 274 29.24 -76.01 -11.06
C VAL A 274 29.15 -77.52 -10.90
N ARG A 275 28.00 -78.13 -11.26
CA ARG A 275 27.83 -79.60 -11.23
C ARG A 275 28.74 -80.32 -12.22
N LYS A 276 28.86 -79.81 -13.45
CA LYS A 276 29.67 -80.44 -14.50
C LYS A 276 31.17 -80.37 -14.17
N ASP A 277 31.65 -79.21 -13.72
CA ASP A 277 33.06 -79.02 -13.38
C ASP A 277 33.46 -79.86 -12.14
N HIS A 278 32.56 -79.99 -11.16
CA HIS A 278 32.74 -80.92 -10.04
C HIS A 278 32.87 -82.39 -10.48
N GLN A 279 32.05 -82.84 -11.44
CA GLN A 279 32.16 -84.21 -12.00
C GLN A 279 33.47 -84.41 -12.79
N ASN A 280 33.89 -83.40 -13.55
CA ASN A 280 35.16 -83.43 -14.27
C ASN A 280 36.36 -83.46 -13.31
N LEU A 281 36.31 -82.74 -12.18
CA LEU A 281 37.40 -82.71 -11.20
C LEU A 281 37.59 -84.06 -10.51
N MET A 282 36.48 -84.72 -10.13
CA MET A 282 36.54 -86.09 -9.59
C MET A 282 37.12 -87.07 -10.61
N THR A 283 36.81 -86.91 -11.90
CA THR A 283 37.34 -87.75 -12.98
C THR A 283 38.85 -87.49 -13.20
N TYR A 284 39.29 -86.23 -13.15
CA TYR A 284 40.71 -85.87 -13.24
C TYR A 284 41.52 -86.50 -12.10
N LEU A 285 41.08 -86.35 -10.85
CA LEU A 285 41.73 -86.95 -9.68
C LEU A 285 41.87 -88.48 -9.79
N HIS A 286 40.85 -89.17 -10.32
CA HIS A 286 40.92 -90.61 -10.60
C HIS A 286 41.93 -90.99 -11.70
N SER A 287 42.23 -90.09 -12.65
CA SER A 287 43.26 -90.31 -13.69
C SER A 287 44.68 -90.15 -13.16
N VAL A 288 44.93 -89.13 -12.33
CA VAL A 288 46.24 -88.84 -11.72
C VAL A 288 46.73 -90.04 -10.90
N HIS A 289 45.83 -90.69 -10.15
CA HIS A 289 46.16 -91.86 -9.32
C HIS A 289 46.61 -93.09 -10.13
N ARG A 290 46.35 -93.13 -11.45
CA ARG A 290 46.80 -94.21 -12.36
C ARG A 290 48.09 -93.88 -13.12
N GLN A 291 48.82 -92.83 -12.70
CA GLN A 291 50.07 -92.35 -13.31
C GLN A 291 49.96 -91.94 -14.80
N HIS A 292 48.74 -91.77 -15.30
CA HIS A 292 48.44 -91.20 -16.62
C HIS A 292 47.40 -90.07 -16.44
N PRO A 293 47.84 -88.86 -16.01
CA PRO A 293 46.95 -87.73 -15.77
C PRO A 293 46.36 -87.22 -17.09
N MET A 294 45.03 -87.24 -17.19
CA MET A 294 44.28 -86.75 -18.36
C MET A 294 43.55 -85.47 -17.96
N PRO A 295 44.02 -84.27 -18.35
CA PRO A 295 43.48 -83.01 -17.84
C PRO A 295 41.99 -82.86 -18.19
N GLY A 296 41.17 -82.68 -17.16
CA GLY A 296 39.76 -82.32 -17.34
C GLY A 296 39.63 -80.91 -17.89
N GLN A 297 38.63 -80.69 -18.76
CA GLN A 297 38.22 -79.33 -19.13
C GLN A 297 37.20 -78.80 -18.13
N TYR A 298 37.38 -77.56 -17.68
CA TYR A 298 36.50 -76.90 -16.72
C TYR A 298 35.89 -75.63 -17.33
N GLN A 299 34.68 -75.27 -16.93
CA GLN A 299 33.97 -74.07 -17.41
C GLN A 299 34.05 -72.89 -16.42
N LEU A 300 34.47 -73.16 -15.19
CA LEU A 300 34.70 -72.19 -14.12
C LEU A 300 36.17 -72.22 -13.72
N LYS A 301 36.84 -71.07 -13.86
CA LYS A 301 38.28 -70.93 -13.62
C LYS A 301 38.74 -71.47 -12.26
N LEU A 302 37.92 -71.35 -11.21
CA LEU A 302 38.20 -71.93 -9.88
C LEU A 302 38.56 -73.43 -9.92
N PHE A 303 37.90 -74.22 -10.77
CA PHE A 303 38.18 -75.65 -10.92
C PHE A 303 39.39 -75.91 -11.84
N GLU A 304 39.65 -75.01 -12.78
CA GLU A 304 40.82 -75.01 -13.65
C GLU A 304 42.10 -74.71 -12.86
N ASP A 305 42.09 -73.65 -12.04
CA ASP A 305 43.17 -73.27 -11.12
C ASP A 305 43.49 -74.42 -10.15
N MET A 306 42.46 -75.02 -9.51
CA MET A 306 42.61 -76.20 -8.64
C MET A 306 43.27 -77.40 -9.35
N ALA A 307 42.94 -77.64 -10.62
CA ALA A 307 43.55 -78.70 -11.40
C ALA A 307 44.97 -78.34 -11.87
N HIS A 308 45.25 -77.05 -12.11
CA HIS A 308 46.55 -76.56 -12.53
C HIS A 308 47.58 -76.67 -11.42
N ASP A 309 47.25 -76.30 -10.17
CA ASP A 309 48.14 -76.48 -9.00
C ASP A 309 48.49 -77.96 -8.78
N LEU A 310 47.50 -78.85 -8.90
CA LEU A 310 47.66 -80.32 -8.86
C LEU A 310 48.61 -80.85 -9.95
N ASN A 311 48.67 -80.18 -11.10
CA ASN A 311 49.51 -80.56 -12.24
C ASN A 311 50.91 -79.91 -12.19
N ALA A 312 51.02 -78.69 -11.65
CA ALA A 312 52.28 -77.96 -11.49
C ALA A 312 53.23 -78.70 -10.53
N LEU A 313 52.68 -79.36 -9.50
CA LEU A 313 53.41 -80.27 -8.60
C LEU A 313 54.02 -81.51 -9.29
N LEU A 314 53.66 -81.81 -10.55
CA LEU A 314 54.07 -83.03 -11.26
C LEU A 314 55.08 -82.81 -12.40
N ILE A 315 55.28 -81.58 -12.91
CA ILE A 315 55.80 -81.36 -14.29
C ILE A 315 57.17 -80.65 -14.39
N ALA A 316 57.82 -80.24 -13.30
CA ALA A 316 58.95 -79.27 -13.31
C ALA A 316 60.30 -79.69 -14.00
N ARG A 317 60.35 -79.86 -15.33
CA ARG A 317 61.57 -80.08 -16.16
C ARG A 317 61.48 -79.54 -17.64
N ALA A 318 62.29 -78.50 -17.99
CA ALA A 318 62.78 -78.04 -19.34
C ALA A 318 62.11 -76.84 -20.14
N PRO A 319 62.84 -76.01 -21.00
CA PRO A 319 62.51 -74.57 -21.33
C PRO A 319 62.83 -73.94 -22.79
N VAL A 320 62.72 -72.57 -22.99
CA VAL A 320 63.26 -71.60 -24.08
C VAL A 320 62.23 -70.98 -25.14
N LEU A 321 62.25 -69.81 -25.88
CA LEU A 321 62.67 -68.32 -25.93
C LEU A 321 62.10 -67.64 -27.29
N ARG A 322 62.11 -66.34 -27.77
CA ARG A 322 62.24 -64.86 -27.37
C ARG A 322 62.03 -63.85 -28.61
N ALA A 323 61.83 -62.50 -28.42
CA ALA A 323 61.97 -61.27 -29.36
C ALA A 323 60.68 -60.73 -30.10
N ALA A 324 60.47 -59.52 -30.74
CA ALA A 324 61.03 -58.10 -30.93
C ALA A 324 60.02 -57.25 -31.84
N ASP A 325 60.05 -55.95 -32.31
CA ASP A 325 60.38 -54.49 -31.97
C ASP A 325 59.74 -53.57 -33.14
N GLU A 326 59.57 -52.22 -33.37
CA GLU A 326 59.86 -50.77 -32.97
C GLU A 326 58.72 -49.80 -33.60
N ALA A 327 58.58 -48.45 -33.87
CA ALA A 327 59.08 -47.01 -33.72
C ALA A 327 58.07 -45.99 -34.46
N GLN A 328 57.95 -44.60 -34.54
CA GLN A 328 58.23 -43.28 -33.82
C GLN A 328 57.47 -42.01 -34.49
N ILE A 329 57.76 -40.69 -34.16
CA ILE A 329 57.46 -39.32 -34.85
C ILE A 329 56.08 -38.55 -34.57
N GLU A 330 55.77 -37.20 -34.69
CA GLU A 330 56.38 -35.80 -34.45
C GLU A 330 55.43 -34.54 -34.78
N ARG A 331 55.52 -33.33 -34.11
CA ARG A 331 55.25 -31.85 -34.52
C ARG A 331 54.20 -30.84 -33.86
N ASP A 332 54.57 -29.52 -33.83
CA ASP A 332 53.91 -28.22 -33.34
C ASP A 332 54.62 -26.94 -34.01
N PRO A 333 54.56 -25.57 -33.71
CA PRO A 333 53.92 -24.63 -32.72
C PRO A 333 53.40 -23.20 -33.23
N GLN A 334 53.60 -22.04 -32.50
CA GLN A 334 53.01 -20.65 -32.64
C GLN A 334 54.01 -19.42 -32.70
N GLN A 335 53.58 -18.14 -33.03
CA GLN A 335 53.87 -16.84 -32.28
C GLN A 335 53.38 -15.43 -32.84
N ILE A 336 53.68 -14.32 -32.10
CA ILE A 336 53.05 -12.97 -31.82
C ILE A 336 53.65 -11.70 -32.55
N SER A 337 52.94 -10.53 -32.72
CA SER A 337 53.38 -9.09 -32.44
C SER A 337 52.36 -7.91 -32.77
N LEU A 338 52.78 -6.61 -32.71
CA LEU A 338 52.00 -5.36 -32.34
C LEU A 338 51.97 -4.11 -33.32
N ASP A 339 51.13 -3.08 -32.96
CA ASP A 339 51.32 -1.56 -32.99
C ASP A 339 50.35 -0.62 -33.84
N PRO A 340 50.33 0.77 -33.80
CA PRO A 340 49.15 1.55 -33.26
C PRO A 340 48.65 2.91 -33.91
N LYS A 341 47.58 3.52 -33.31
CA LYS A 341 47.15 4.98 -33.18
C LYS A 341 46.30 5.77 -34.23
N GLY A 342 45.34 6.61 -33.72
CA GLY A 342 44.97 7.96 -34.26
C GLY A 342 43.49 8.46 -34.22
N ALA A 343 43.18 9.66 -33.65
CA ALA A 343 41.95 10.52 -33.86
C ALA A 343 42.00 11.86 -33.04
N VAL A 344 41.14 12.89 -33.30
CA VAL A 344 41.27 14.31 -32.81
C VAL A 344 39.91 15.06 -32.57
N SER A 345 39.94 16.15 -31.77
CA SER A 345 38.96 17.28 -31.58
C SER A 345 37.92 17.12 -30.44
N ALA A 346 37.22 18.14 -29.89
CA ALA A 346 37.04 19.59 -30.24
C ALA A 346 36.73 20.49 -28.99
N GLN A 347 36.33 21.77 -29.19
CA GLN A 347 35.81 22.74 -28.18
C GLN A 347 34.63 23.58 -28.72
N PRO A 348 33.82 24.22 -27.86
CA PRO A 348 33.25 25.55 -28.11
C PRO A 348 33.42 26.56 -26.94
N THR A 349 32.95 27.80 -27.15
CA THR A 349 33.37 29.03 -26.43
C THR A 349 32.31 29.59 -25.45
N ALA A 350 32.70 30.58 -24.62
CA ALA A 350 31.85 31.27 -23.65
C ALA A 350 31.19 32.57 -24.19
N THR A 351 30.25 33.11 -23.41
CA THR A 351 29.58 34.43 -23.60
C THR A 351 29.48 35.17 -22.26
N GLU A 352 29.27 36.49 -22.30
CA GLU A 352 29.47 37.39 -21.16
C GLU A 352 28.23 37.60 -20.26
N GLU A 353 28.47 37.96 -18.99
CA GLU A 353 27.45 38.31 -17.97
C GLU A 353 27.36 39.83 -17.73
N LEU A 354 26.21 40.29 -17.23
CA LEU A 354 26.04 41.61 -16.61
C LEU A 354 25.78 41.45 -15.09
N PRO A 355 26.15 42.44 -14.25
CA PRO A 355 26.54 42.17 -12.87
C PRO A 355 25.38 41.94 -11.91
N SER A 356 25.47 40.86 -11.13
CA SER A 356 24.64 40.63 -9.95
C SER A 356 25.34 41.10 -8.66
N SER A 357 24.55 41.49 -7.66
CA SER A 357 25.04 41.54 -6.27
C SER A 357 25.28 40.11 -5.80
N GLY A 358 26.55 39.73 -5.60
CA GLY A 358 26.94 38.35 -5.33
C GLY A 358 26.26 37.72 -4.09
N PRO A 359 26.07 36.39 -4.07
CA PRO A 359 25.30 35.70 -3.05
C PRO A 359 25.86 35.87 -1.64
N LYS A 360 24.97 35.88 -0.64
CA LYS A 360 25.28 36.12 0.76
C LYS A 360 26.16 35.00 1.30
N ARG A 361 27.38 35.33 1.74
CA ARG A 361 28.36 34.31 2.13
C ARG A 361 28.16 33.83 3.57
N TYR A 362 27.42 32.74 3.70
CA TYR A 362 27.23 32.03 4.96
C TYR A 362 28.55 31.45 5.53
N GLN A 363 28.73 31.57 6.84
CA GLN A 363 29.86 31.03 7.60
C GLN A 363 29.53 29.62 8.12
N ARG A 364 30.54 28.84 8.56
CA ARG A 364 30.28 27.54 9.21
C ARG A 364 29.53 27.73 10.52
N HIS A 365 28.43 27.03 10.67
CA HIS A 365 27.58 27.06 11.87
C HIS A 365 26.91 25.70 12.05
N THR A 366 26.81 25.25 13.30
CA THR A 366 26.04 24.07 13.69
C THR A 366 24.80 24.57 14.43
N PRO A 367 23.57 24.35 13.90
CA PRO A 367 22.36 24.72 14.62
C PRO A 367 22.23 23.96 15.93
N ASP A 368 21.52 24.54 16.90
CA ASP A 368 21.16 23.86 18.16
C ASP A 368 20.41 22.55 17.85
N GLN A 369 20.84 21.41 18.41
CA GLN A 369 20.17 20.12 18.19
C GLN A 369 18.71 20.14 18.64
N SER A 370 18.34 21.02 19.59
CA SER A 370 16.98 21.10 20.14
C SER A 370 15.92 21.46 19.07
N ILE A 371 16.29 22.14 17.98
CA ILE A 371 15.34 22.52 16.93
C ILE A 371 14.88 21.33 16.06
N PHE A 372 15.62 20.23 16.05
CA PHE A 372 15.29 19.02 15.28
C PHE A 372 14.30 18.15 16.06
N ARG A 373 13.02 18.52 16.02
CA ARG A 373 11.92 17.89 16.78
C ARG A 373 11.51 16.53 16.18
N ALA A 374 10.41 15.97 16.67
CA ALA A 374 9.94 14.66 16.29
C ALA A 374 9.39 14.57 14.84
N TYR A 375 8.80 15.64 14.30
CA TYR A 375 8.08 15.61 13.01
C TYR A 375 8.53 16.69 12.02
N ASP A 376 9.19 17.72 12.53
CA ASP A 376 9.57 18.96 11.87
C ASP A 376 10.87 19.53 12.47
N ILE A 377 11.34 20.64 11.90
CA ILE A 377 12.35 21.51 12.50
C ILE A 377 11.64 22.78 12.99
N ARG A 378 11.91 23.24 14.22
CA ARG A 378 11.12 24.32 14.87
C ARG A 378 11.96 25.13 15.86
N GLY A 379 11.95 26.46 15.75
CA GLY A 379 12.64 27.35 16.70
C GLY A 379 12.36 28.84 16.49
N ILE A 380 12.80 29.67 17.44
CA ILE A 380 12.72 31.13 17.38
C ILE A 380 13.72 31.65 16.34
N VAL A 381 13.28 32.52 15.43
CA VAL A 381 14.07 32.94 14.25
C VAL A 381 15.35 33.70 14.63
N GLU A 382 15.28 34.62 15.58
CA GLU A 382 16.42 35.47 15.96
C GLU A 382 17.58 34.70 16.62
N THR A 383 17.28 33.57 17.28
CA THR A 383 18.21 32.89 18.20
C THR A 383 18.50 31.44 17.86
N GLN A 384 17.57 30.73 17.23
CA GLN A 384 17.67 29.28 16.98
C GLN A 384 17.57 28.93 15.49
N LEU A 385 16.59 29.50 14.77
CA LEU A 385 16.31 29.21 13.36
C LEU A 385 16.65 30.42 12.47
N THR A 386 17.88 30.92 12.61
CA THR A 386 18.42 32.01 11.79
C THR A 386 18.59 31.59 10.33
N GLU A 387 18.70 32.55 9.40
CA GLU A 387 19.11 32.29 8.00
C GLU A 387 20.33 31.37 7.92
N GLN A 388 21.29 31.61 8.81
CA GLN A 388 22.55 30.88 8.91
C GLN A 388 22.33 29.42 9.33
N ALA A 389 21.33 29.12 10.16
CA ALA A 389 20.94 27.75 10.49
C ALA A 389 20.21 27.08 9.30
N VAL A 390 19.25 27.77 8.69
CA VAL A 390 18.44 27.25 7.59
C VAL A 390 19.29 26.91 6.36
N TYR A 391 20.28 27.73 6.01
CA TYR A 391 21.24 27.42 4.94
C TYR A 391 21.99 26.08 5.16
N TRP A 392 22.45 25.79 6.38
CA TRP A 392 23.14 24.52 6.67
C TRP A 392 22.19 23.33 6.72
N ILE A 393 20.95 23.52 7.17
CA ILE A 393 19.89 22.50 7.08
C ILE A 393 19.62 22.18 5.61
N ALA A 394 19.49 23.19 4.75
CA ALA A 394 19.33 23.02 3.31
C ALA A 394 20.51 22.28 2.65
N ARG A 395 21.76 22.58 3.02
CA ARG A 395 22.93 21.80 2.58
C ARG A 395 22.86 20.33 3.02
N ALA A 396 22.34 20.05 4.22
CA ALA A 396 22.15 18.68 4.71
C ALA A 396 20.98 17.95 4.04
N VAL A 397 19.93 18.68 3.63
CA VAL A 397 18.82 18.16 2.81
C VAL A 397 19.32 17.78 1.41
N ALA A 398 20.08 18.67 0.75
CA ALA A 398 20.68 18.37 -0.55
C ALA A 398 21.59 17.12 -0.51
N ALA A 399 22.33 16.95 0.58
CA ALA A 399 23.14 15.74 0.83
C ALA A 399 22.30 14.45 0.88
N GLU A 400 21.18 14.49 1.59
CA GLU A 400 20.33 13.31 1.81
C GLU A 400 19.44 12.99 0.60
N LEU A 401 19.04 13.99 -0.20
CA LEU A 401 18.43 13.81 -1.51
C LEU A 401 19.40 13.19 -2.51
N THR A 402 20.61 13.77 -2.63
CA THR A 402 21.67 13.24 -3.52
C THR A 402 21.99 11.77 -3.19
N ARG A 403 22.07 11.42 -1.89
CA ARG A 403 22.29 10.03 -1.44
C ARG A 403 21.14 9.08 -1.80
N GLN A 404 19.92 9.60 -2.01
CA GLN A 404 18.75 8.82 -2.42
C GLN A 404 18.57 8.79 -3.95
N GLY A 405 19.38 9.53 -4.71
CA GLY A 405 19.30 9.60 -6.17
C GLY A 405 18.34 10.66 -6.71
N HIS A 406 17.84 11.55 -5.85
CA HIS A 406 16.98 12.68 -6.24
C HIS A 406 17.79 13.97 -6.33
N ASP A 407 17.58 14.76 -7.37
CA ASP A 407 18.20 16.08 -7.57
C ASP A 407 17.20 17.25 -7.45
N ARG A 408 15.89 16.98 -7.49
CA ARG A 408 14.81 17.98 -7.48
C ARG A 408 14.11 18.11 -6.13
N ILE A 409 13.76 19.33 -5.74
CA ILE A 409 12.99 19.65 -4.54
C ILE A 409 12.13 20.91 -4.77
N ALA A 410 10.88 20.90 -4.31
CA ALA A 410 10.02 22.08 -4.27
C ALA A 410 10.24 22.90 -2.99
N LEU A 411 10.17 24.22 -3.07
CA LEU A 411 10.36 25.15 -1.96
C LEU A 411 9.17 26.12 -1.88
N ALA A 412 8.50 26.13 -0.72
CA ALA A 412 7.35 26.97 -0.42
C ALA A 412 7.49 27.58 0.99
N TRP A 413 6.69 28.61 1.29
CA TRP A 413 6.69 29.23 2.62
C TRP A 413 5.36 29.87 3.04
N ASP A 414 5.20 30.11 4.35
CA ASP A 414 3.97 30.66 4.97
C ASP A 414 3.89 32.20 4.96
N GLY A 415 2.91 32.75 5.68
CA GLY A 415 2.61 34.20 5.76
C GLY A 415 3.67 35.07 6.47
N ARG A 416 4.62 34.48 7.21
CA ARG A 416 5.42 35.22 8.20
C ARG A 416 6.44 36.15 7.58
N HIS A 417 6.68 37.29 8.22
CA HIS A 417 7.71 38.26 7.81
C HIS A 417 9.14 37.66 7.74
N SER A 418 9.42 36.61 8.53
CA SER A 418 10.68 35.87 8.49
C SER A 418 10.80 34.88 7.33
N SER A 419 9.69 34.34 6.83
CA SER A 419 9.64 33.22 5.89
C SER A 419 10.36 33.48 4.56
N PRO A 420 10.20 34.63 3.87
CA PRO A 420 10.92 34.91 2.62
C PRO A 420 12.46 34.91 2.76
N LEU A 421 13.01 35.41 3.88
CA LEU A 421 14.46 35.43 4.10
C LEU A 421 15.01 34.04 4.42
N LEU A 422 14.28 33.25 5.21
CA LEU A 422 14.64 31.86 5.48
C LEU A 422 14.52 30.99 4.22
N ALA A 423 13.54 31.25 3.35
CA ALA A 423 13.42 30.59 2.06
C ALA A 423 14.59 30.92 1.12
N GLN A 424 15.04 32.17 1.03
CA GLN A 424 16.24 32.53 0.26
C GLN A 424 17.51 31.84 0.79
N ALA A 425 17.66 31.74 2.12
CA ALA A 425 18.76 30.98 2.74
C ALA A 425 18.68 29.48 2.43
N ALA A 426 17.46 28.92 2.40
CA ALA A 426 17.22 27.53 2.01
C ALA A 426 17.52 27.27 0.53
N GLU A 427 17.05 28.12 -0.38
CA GLU A 427 17.31 28.05 -1.82
C GLU A 427 18.83 28.03 -2.09
N GLN A 428 19.57 28.99 -1.55
CA GLN A 428 21.03 29.06 -1.73
C GLN A 428 21.72 27.81 -1.18
N GLY A 429 21.28 27.29 -0.02
CA GLY A 429 21.78 26.04 0.55
C GLY A 429 21.51 24.81 -0.33
N LEU A 430 20.32 24.72 -0.94
CA LEU A 430 19.95 23.63 -1.84
C LEU A 430 20.72 23.70 -3.17
N VAL A 431 20.81 24.89 -3.77
CA VAL A 431 21.51 25.13 -5.04
C VAL A 431 23.03 24.91 -4.92
N GLU A 432 23.67 25.39 -3.85
CA GLU A 432 25.09 25.10 -3.57
C GLU A 432 25.33 23.63 -3.17
N GLY A 433 24.30 22.93 -2.71
CA GLY A 433 24.31 21.48 -2.51
C GLY A 433 24.22 20.69 -3.83
N GLY A 434 23.78 21.32 -4.92
CA GLY A 434 23.62 20.70 -6.24
C GLY A 434 22.16 20.45 -6.66
N CYS A 435 21.16 20.82 -5.86
CA CYS A 435 19.75 20.56 -6.16
C CYS A 435 19.14 21.54 -7.17
N ARG A 436 18.16 21.05 -7.93
CA ARG A 436 17.22 21.82 -8.74
C ARG A 436 16.02 22.19 -7.87
N VAL A 437 15.87 23.47 -7.55
CA VAL A 437 14.82 24.00 -6.66
C VAL A 437 13.65 24.52 -7.50
N LEU A 438 12.46 23.97 -7.27
CA LEU A 438 11.21 24.48 -7.82
C LEU A 438 10.57 25.44 -6.81
N ILE A 439 10.67 26.74 -7.05
CA ILE A 439 10.15 27.77 -6.14
C ILE A 439 8.66 27.96 -6.40
N LEU A 440 7.84 27.56 -5.41
CA LEU A 440 6.38 27.72 -5.44
C LEU A 440 5.92 29.05 -4.83
N GLY A 441 6.79 29.71 -4.05
CA GLY A 441 6.49 30.99 -3.41
C GLY A 441 5.74 30.83 -2.07
N GLN A 442 4.87 31.80 -1.79
CA GLN A 442 4.05 31.84 -0.59
C GLN A 442 2.73 31.11 -0.85
N VAL A 443 2.59 29.88 -0.32
CA VAL A 443 1.43 29.01 -0.56
C VAL A 443 1.16 28.12 0.67
N PRO A 444 -0.06 27.58 0.87
CA PRO A 444 -0.37 26.65 1.96
C PRO A 444 0.46 25.36 1.91
N THR A 445 0.64 24.71 3.06
CA THR A 445 1.38 23.45 3.16
C THR A 445 0.77 22.32 2.31
N GLY A 446 -0.56 22.28 2.18
CA GLY A 446 -1.26 21.38 1.25
C GLY A 446 -0.87 21.58 -0.23
N ALA A 447 -0.63 22.83 -0.66
CA ALA A 447 -0.23 23.15 -2.03
C ALA A 447 1.22 22.70 -2.35
N LEU A 448 2.14 22.78 -1.37
CA LEU A 448 3.46 22.16 -1.52
C LEU A 448 3.34 20.62 -1.64
N TYR A 449 2.53 19.99 -0.79
CA TYR A 449 2.35 18.54 -0.82
C TYR A 449 1.71 18.07 -2.13
N TYR A 450 0.74 18.82 -2.65
CA TYR A 450 0.17 18.66 -3.99
C TYR A 450 1.25 18.76 -5.08
N ALA A 451 2.10 19.79 -5.03
CA ALA A 451 3.19 19.96 -5.98
C ALA A 451 4.16 18.75 -5.99
N THR A 452 4.40 18.09 -4.85
CA THR A 452 5.22 16.85 -4.84
C THR A 452 4.58 15.66 -5.57
N HIS A 453 3.28 15.71 -5.84
CA HIS A 453 2.53 14.68 -6.56
C HIS A 453 2.39 14.97 -8.06
N GLU A 454 2.06 16.22 -8.44
CA GLU A 454 1.82 16.57 -9.86
C GLU A 454 3.03 17.18 -10.60
N THR A 455 4.07 17.62 -9.89
CA THR A 455 5.29 18.15 -10.53
C THR A 455 6.43 17.13 -10.61
N VAL A 456 7.50 17.49 -11.33
CA VAL A 456 8.76 16.72 -11.41
C VAL A 456 9.58 16.71 -10.11
N ALA A 457 9.17 17.45 -9.07
CA ALA A 457 9.87 17.53 -7.79
C ALA A 457 9.17 16.68 -6.72
N THR A 458 9.43 15.37 -6.65
CA THR A 458 8.78 14.46 -5.68
C THR A 458 9.16 14.71 -4.20
N SER A 459 10.01 15.71 -3.94
CA SER A 459 10.44 16.12 -2.61
C SER A 459 10.12 17.60 -2.38
N GLY A 460 9.83 18.00 -1.15
CA GLY A 460 9.43 19.37 -0.80
C GLY A 460 9.99 19.85 0.55
N MET A 461 10.20 21.15 0.64
CA MET A 461 10.57 21.90 1.84
C MET A 461 9.59 23.05 2.03
N MET A 462 8.86 23.04 3.15
CA MET A 462 8.03 24.17 3.57
C MET A 462 8.75 24.95 4.66
N ILE A 463 8.93 26.26 4.49
CA ILE A 463 9.32 27.17 5.56
C ILE A 463 8.04 27.67 6.25
N THR A 464 7.80 27.24 7.48
CA THR A 464 6.51 27.45 8.15
C THR A 464 6.63 27.47 9.66
N GLY A 465 6.06 28.49 10.31
CA GLY A 465 5.80 28.51 11.74
C GLY A 465 4.46 27.90 12.17
N SER A 466 3.59 27.50 11.22
CA SER A 466 2.26 26.93 11.47
C SER A 466 1.44 27.82 12.42
N HIS A 467 0.83 27.25 13.44
CA HIS A 467 0.05 27.87 14.50
C HIS A 467 0.87 28.60 15.60
N ASN A 468 2.22 28.62 15.55
CA ASN A 468 3.02 29.23 16.63
C ASN A 468 3.09 30.77 16.56
N PRO A 469 3.42 31.48 17.67
CA PRO A 469 3.56 32.95 17.67
C PRO A 469 4.55 33.49 16.60
N PRO A 470 4.43 34.78 16.18
CA PRO A 470 5.17 35.34 15.04
C PRO A 470 6.68 35.11 15.03
N GLU A 471 7.33 35.12 16.20
CA GLU A 471 8.78 34.96 16.35
C GLU A 471 9.29 33.55 16.07
N TYR A 472 8.39 32.57 15.96
CA TYR A 472 8.70 31.20 15.56
C TYR A 472 8.64 31.01 14.05
N ASN A 473 9.54 30.17 13.55
CA ASN A 473 9.41 29.57 12.24
C ASN A 473 9.91 28.11 12.29
N GLY A 474 9.87 27.40 11.17
CA GLY A 474 10.14 25.97 11.11
C GLY A 474 10.33 25.45 9.69
N ILE A 475 10.60 24.15 9.59
CA ILE A 475 10.76 23.45 8.31
C ILE A 475 10.01 22.11 8.37
N LYS A 476 8.95 21.96 7.57
CA LYS A 476 8.32 20.65 7.29
C LYS A 476 9.00 20.06 6.04
N LEU A 477 9.42 18.79 6.07
CA LEU A 477 10.20 18.14 5.01
C LEU A 477 9.52 16.88 4.46
N VAL A 478 9.50 16.75 3.14
CA VAL A 478 9.01 15.59 2.39
C VAL A 478 10.09 15.14 1.41
N PHE A 479 10.50 13.88 1.46
CA PHE A 479 11.37 13.27 0.43
C PHE A 479 10.61 12.13 -0.23
N ASP A 480 10.59 12.10 -1.57
CA ASP A 480 9.82 11.16 -2.38
C ASP A 480 8.41 10.88 -1.84
N ARG A 481 7.62 11.96 -1.73
CA ARG A 481 6.22 12.00 -1.23
C ARG A 481 6.04 11.47 0.19
N GLN A 482 7.12 11.35 0.97
CA GLN A 482 7.11 10.83 2.34
C GLN A 482 7.65 11.87 3.32
N ALA A 483 6.82 12.24 4.30
CA ALA A 483 7.20 13.16 5.36
C ALA A 483 8.36 12.60 6.21
N GLN A 484 9.33 13.45 6.54
CA GLN A 484 10.52 13.06 7.29
C GLN A 484 10.32 13.30 8.79
N SER A 485 10.66 12.31 9.63
CA SER A 485 10.44 12.38 11.08
C SER A 485 11.59 11.77 11.89
N GLY A 486 11.73 12.19 13.15
CA GLY A 486 12.61 11.61 14.18
C GLY A 486 14.02 11.30 13.69
N LYS A 487 14.33 10.01 13.49
CA LYS A 487 15.65 9.54 13.03
C LYS A 487 16.03 10.05 11.63
N GLN A 488 15.10 10.50 10.80
CA GLN A 488 15.38 11.13 9.51
C GLN A 488 15.91 12.55 9.71
N LEU A 489 15.22 13.36 10.50
CA LEU A 489 15.61 14.74 10.81
C LEU A 489 16.94 14.80 11.60
N GLN A 490 17.13 13.88 12.54
CA GLN A 490 18.38 13.75 13.29
C GLN A 490 19.58 13.30 12.43
N ARG A 491 19.37 12.68 11.24
CA ARG A 491 20.46 12.48 10.26
C ARG A 491 20.89 13.80 9.63
N LEU A 492 19.98 14.75 9.39
CA LEU A 492 20.32 16.06 8.83
C LEU A 492 21.23 16.84 9.78
N TYR A 493 20.88 16.88 11.09
CA TYR A 493 21.77 17.42 12.12
C TYR A 493 23.16 16.75 12.11
N LYS A 494 23.20 15.42 12.09
CA LYS A 494 24.47 14.67 12.05
C LYS A 494 25.33 15.02 10.82
N ARG A 495 24.74 15.23 9.65
CA ARG A 495 25.47 15.66 8.44
C ARG A 495 26.15 17.02 8.61
N ILE A 496 25.50 17.97 9.26
CA ILE A 496 26.08 19.30 9.54
C ILE A 496 27.29 19.15 10.46
N VAL A 497 27.14 18.36 11.54
CA VAL A 497 28.21 18.08 12.53
C VAL A 497 29.39 17.33 11.92
N ASP A 498 29.13 16.25 11.16
CA ASP A 498 30.15 15.44 10.50
C ASP A 498 30.80 16.15 9.28
N HIS A 499 30.19 17.25 8.83
CA HIS A 499 30.50 17.96 7.58
C HIS A 499 30.30 17.09 6.30
N ASP A 500 29.43 16.07 6.36
CA ASP A 500 29.03 15.22 5.22
C ASP A 500 27.98 15.94 4.34
N LEU A 501 28.45 16.96 3.62
CA LEU A 501 27.67 17.91 2.82
C LEU A 501 28.25 18.01 1.39
N PRO A 502 27.44 17.86 0.33
CA PRO A 502 27.90 17.99 -1.05
C PRO A 502 28.25 19.44 -1.36
N SER A 503 29.03 19.62 -2.43
CA SER A 503 29.21 20.90 -3.09
C SER A 503 28.92 20.70 -4.58
N GLY A 504 27.98 21.46 -5.11
CA GLY A 504 27.51 21.34 -6.49
C GLY A 504 27.17 22.69 -7.11
N ARG A 505 26.55 22.63 -8.29
CA ARG A 505 25.92 23.77 -8.95
C ARG A 505 24.54 23.33 -9.42
N GLY A 506 23.57 23.53 -8.54
CA GLY A 506 22.15 23.36 -8.85
C GLY A 506 21.60 24.53 -9.67
N SER A 507 20.28 24.67 -9.64
CA SER A 507 19.56 25.79 -10.26
C SER A 507 18.24 26.01 -9.54
N SER A 508 17.64 27.19 -9.68
CA SER A 508 16.26 27.45 -9.27
C SER A 508 15.39 27.83 -10.47
N GLU A 509 14.13 27.40 -10.44
CA GLU A 509 13.08 27.76 -11.40
C GLU A 509 11.77 28.03 -10.63
N SER A 510 11.05 29.10 -10.96
CA SER A 510 9.79 29.45 -10.29
C SER A 510 8.59 28.88 -11.04
N GLN A 511 7.62 28.34 -10.30
CA GLN A 511 6.35 27.86 -10.84
C GLN A 511 5.22 28.24 -9.89
N ASP A 512 4.20 28.94 -10.40
CA ASP A 512 2.91 29.03 -9.72
C ASP A 512 2.18 27.68 -9.82
N ILE A 513 1.56 27.25 -8.73
CA ILE A 513 0.80 26.01 -8.59
C ILE A 513 -0.57 26.23 -7.92
N GLN A 514 -0.88 27.46 -7.49
CA GLN A 514 -2.09 27.76 -6.72
C GLN A 514 -3.35 27.53 -7.54
N ASP A 515 -3.35 27.98 -8.81
CA ASP A 515 -4.47 27.79 -9.74
C ASP A 515 -4.75 26.33 -10.06
N ASP A 516 -3.71 25.54 -10.34
CA ASP A 516 -3.81 24.09 -10.60
C ASP A 516 -4.34 23.34 -9.36
N TYR A 517 -3.80 23.68 -8.18
CA TYR A 517 -4.21 23.13 -6.89
C TYR A 517 -5.69 23.38 -6.59
N LEU A 518 -6.15 24.64 -6.63
CA LEU A 518 -7.55 24.99 -6.35
C LEU A 518 -8.51 24.41 -7.39
N THR A 519 -8.13 24.39 -8.67
CA THR A 519 -8.91 23.74 -9.75
C THR A 519 -9.00 22.23 -9.55
N ARG A 520 -7.95 21.60 -9.01
CA ARG A 520 -7.95 20.17 -8.67
C ARG A 520 -8.82 19.84 -7.45
N ILE A 521 -9.06 20.80 -6.54
CA ILE A 521 -10.04 20.68 -5.46
C ILE A 521 -11.48 20.86 -6.00
N GLU A 522 -11.76 21.97 -6.69
CA GLU A 522 -13.09 22.27 -7.29
C GLU A 522 -13.59 21.11 -8.15
N SER A 523 -12.76 20.64 -9.09
CA SER A 523 -13.20 19.68 -10.11
C SER A 523 -13.46 18.26 -9.60
N ASP A 524 -13.23 18.01 -8.31
CA ASP A 524 -13.55 16.77 -7.59
C ASP A 524 -14.81 16.91 -6.70
N VAL A 525 -15.00 18.06 -6.05
CA VAL A 525 -16.05 18.29 -5.04
C VAL A 525 -17.40 18.67 -5.66
N HIS A 526 -18.50 18.20 -5.06
CA HIS A 526 -19.83 18.62 -5.49
C HIS A 526 -20.77 18.96 -4.32
N ILE A 527 -21.38 20.15 -4.38
CA ILE A 527 -22.29 20.69 -3.38
C ILE A 527 -23.66 20.89 -4.06
N SER A 528 -24.73 20.29 -3.52
CA SER A 528 -26.06 20.27 -4.18
C SER A 528 -27.04 21.31 -3.63
N ARG A 529 -26.84 21.80 -2.41
CA ARG A 529 -27.63 22.90 -1.80
C ARG A 529 -26.76 24.13 -1.60
N ASP A 530 -27.37 25.31 -1.70
CA ASP A 530 -26.74 26.56 -1.31
C ASP A 530 -26.33 26.48 0.18
N LEU A 531 -25.09 26.85 0.49
CA LEU A 531 -24.55 26.91 1.84
C LEU A 531 -24.11 28.34 2.14
N LYS A 532 -24.47 28.83 3.33
CA LYS A 532 -23.89 30.06 3.88
C LYS A 532 -22.74 29.73 4.83
N VAL A 533 -21.53 30.14 4.49
CA VAL A 533 -20.29 29.73 5.18
C VAL A 533 -19.58 30.95 5.76
N VAL A 534 -19.10 30.86 7.00
CA VAL A 534 -18.09 31.79 7.52
C VAL A 534 -16.74 31.09 7.47
N ILE A 535 -15.70 31.73 6.95
CA ILE A 535 -14.36 31.15 6.89
C ILE A 535 -13.33 32.06 7.55
N ASP A 536 -12.61 31.50 8.50
CA ASP A 536 -11.56 32.15 9.27
C ASP A 536 -10.19 31.54 8.93
N ALA A 537 -9.18 32.39 8.77
CA ALA A 537 -7.81 31.97 8.53
C ALA A 537 -6.79 32.55 9.53
N GLY A 538 -7.21 33.35 10.53
CA GLY A 538 -6.32 33.94 11.54
C GLY A 538 -5.12 34.72 10.98
N ASN A 539 -5.28 35.38 9.84
CA ASN A 539 -4.24 36.04 9.04
C ASN A 539 -3.13 35.11 8.49
N GLY A 540 -3.37 33.79 8.50
CA GLY A 540 -2.48 32.76 7.96
C GLY A 540 -2.47 32.69 6.43
N VAL A 541 -1.48 31.96 5.88
CA VAL A 541 -1.24 31.86 4.42
C VAL A 541 -2.41 31.24 3.64
N ALA A 542 -3.32 30.57 4.34
CA ALA A 542 -4.46 29.87 3.75
C ALA A 542 -5.57 30.82 3.28
N GLY A 543 -5.70 32.02 3.86
CA GLY A 543 -6.82 32.95 3.62
C GLY A 543 -7.14 33.22 2.15
N PRO A 544 -6.19 33.72 1.32
CA PRO A 544 -6.47 34.03 -0.09
C PRO A 544 -6.70 32.78 -0.96
N CYS A 545 -6.25 31.61 -0.51
CA CYS A 545 -6.59 30.33 -1.13
C CYS A 545 -8.00 29.86 -0.74
N ALA A 546 -8.41 30.13 0.51
CA ALA A 546 -9.70 29.78 1.06
C ALA A 546 -10.83 30.60 0.42
N GLU A 547 -10.70 31.93 0.37
CA GLU A 547 -11.66 32.82 -0.29
C GLU A 547 -11.88 32.42 -1.76
N ARG A 548 -10.78 32.28 -2.51
CA ARG A 548 -10.82 31.88 -3.92
C ARG A 548 -11.40 30.47 -4.12
N LEU A 549 -11.23 29.56 -3.16
CA LEU A 549 -11.88 28.25 -3.21
C LEU A 549 -13.39 28.36 -3.00
N MET A 550 -13.86 29.24 -2.11
CA MET A 550 -15.31 29.47 -1.92
C MET A 550 -15.95 30.17 -3.13
N GLU A 551 -15.23 31.11 -3.76
CA GLU A 551 -15.63 31.68 -5.07
C GLU A 551 -15.74 30.59 -6.15
N MET A 552 -14.75 29.71 -6.27
CA MET A 552 -14.73 28.63 -7.25
C MET A 552 -15.79 27.54 -6.99
N LEU A 553 -16.25 27.39 -5.74
CA LEU A 553 -17.32 26.47 -5.35
C LEU A 553 -18.74 27.08 -5.44
N ASP A 554 -18.89 28.35 -5.86
CA ASP A 554 -20.19 29.03 -6.06
C ASP A 554 -20.99 29.19 -4.74
N LEU A 555 -20.32 29.58 -3.64
CA LEU A 555 -20.87 29.63 -2.28
C LEU A 555 -21.11 31.06 -1.75
N ASP A 556 -22.15 31.25 -0.92
CA ASP A 556 -22.34 32.45 -0.09
C ASP A 556 -21.37 32.38 1.10
N TYR A 557 -20.24 33.07 1.02
CA TYR A 557 -19.22 33.05 2.07
C TYR A 557 -18.94 34.42 2.69
N THR A 558 -18.55 34.41 3.95
CA THR A 558 -18.06 35.59 4.69
C THR A 558 -16.64 35.32 5.17
N PRO A 559 -15.62 36.06 4.69
CA PRO A 559 -14.24 35.93 5.16
C PRO A 559 -14.03 36.64 6.50
N LEU A 560 -13.30 35.99 7.39
CA LEU A 560 -12.68 36.56 8.59
C LEU A 560 -11.17 36.36 8.48
N TYR A 561 -10.41 37.44 8.70
CA TYR A 561 -8.94 37.41 8.82
C TYR A 561 -8.24 36.62 7.70
N CYS A 562 -8.74 36.75 6.46
CA CYS A 562 -8.23 36.04 5.27
C CYS A 562 -7.12 36.82 4.54
N ASP A 563 -6.85 38.06 4.94
CA ASP A 563 -5.67 38.83 4.55
C ASP A 563 -4.42 38.31 5.26
N ILE A 564 -3.34 38.07 4.53
CA ILE A 564 -2.09 37.52 5.09
C ILE A 564 -1.35 38.62 5.87
N ASP A 565 -1.25 38.45 7.18
CA ASP A 565 -0.43 39.29 8.06
C ASP A 565 0.40 38.42 9.02
N GLY A 566 1.72 38.59 8.99
CA GLY A 566 2.68 37.80 9.74
C GLY A 566 2.77 38.14 11.23
N ASP A 567 2.20 39.27 11.65
CA ASP A 567 2.09 39.67 13.05
C ASP A 567 0.87 39.03 13.75
N PHE A 568 -0.05 38.40 13.01
CA PHE A 568 -1.33 37.80 13.49
C PHE A 568 -2.14 38.73 14.41
N PRO A 569 -2.59 39.91 13.92
CA PRO A 569 -3.06 41.01 14.76
C PRO A 569 -4.41 40.81 15.45
N ASN A 570 -5.21 39.81 15.06
CA ASN A 570 -6.57 39.60 15.57
C ASN A 570 -6.60 38.53 16.68
N HIS A 571 -6.24 37.29 16.33
CA HIS A 571 -6.01 36.18 17.27
C HIS A 571 -4.89 35.28 16.73
N ALA A 572 -4.43 34.32 17.54
CA ALA A 572 -3.45 33.36 17.06
C ALA A 572 -4.09 32.40 16.04
N PRO A 573 -3.39 32.01 14.96
CA PRO A 573 -3.91 31.08 13.96
C PRO A 573 -3.77 29.61 14.43
N ASP A 574 -4.27 29.33 15.64
CA ASP A 574 -4.45 27.99 16.18
C ASP A 574 -5.93 27.73 16.47
N PRO A 575 -6.68 27.10 15.55
CA PRO A 575 -8.09 26.82 15.76
C PRO A 575 -8.35 25.74 16.82
N THR A 576 -7.31 25.13 17.42
CA THR A 576 -7.47 24.11 18.47
C THR A 576 -7.71 24.68 19.87
N GLU A 577 -7.40 25.97 20.09
CA GLU A 577 -7.69 26.68 21.35
C GLU A 577 -9.01 27.47 21.21
N PRO A 578 -10.06 27.19 22.01
CA PRO A 578 -11.41 27.74 21.81
C PRO A 578 -11.53 29.27 21.78
N GLU A 579 -10.65 29.99 22.47
CA GLU A 579 -10.60 31.47 22.42
C GLU A 579 -10.36 32.02 21.01
N ASN A 580 -9.60 31.32 20.16
CA ASN A 580 -9.35 31.73 18.77
C ASN A 580 -10.55 31.45 17.83
N LEU A 581 -11.64 30.86 18.33
CA LEU A 581 -12.87 30.61 17.56
C LEU A 581 -14.02 31.55 17.97
N ALA A 582 -13.81 32.46 18.92
CA ALA A 582 -14.87 33.29 19.49
C ALA A 582 -15.56 34.19 18.46
N ASP A 583 -14.78 34.86 17.59
CA ASP A 583 -15.31 35.72 16.55
C ASP A 583 -16.04 34.91 15.46
N LEU A 584 -15.46 33.78 15.01
CA LEU A 584 -16.12 32.85 14.09
C LEU A 584 -17.49 32.38 14.63
N ILE A 585 -17.56 31.99 15.90
CA ILE A 585 -18.82 31.57 16.56
C ILE A 585 -19.83 32.72 16.57
N ALA A 586 -19.42 33.93 16.95
CA ALA A 586 -20.30 35.10 17.01
C ALA A 586 -20.81 35.52 15.62
N ILE A 587 -19.98 35.43 14.58
CA ILE A 587 -20.36 35.76 13.19
C ILE A 587 -21.29 34.68 12.60
N VAL A 588 -21.01 33.39 12.81
CA VAL A 588 -21.91 32.29 12.40
C VAL A 588 -23.32 32.46 13.01
N GLN A 589 -23.39 32.70 14.32
CA GLN A 589 -24.66 32.92 15.03
C GLN A 589 -25.39 34.18 14.54
N SER A 590 -24.70 35.32 14.46
CA SER A 590 -25.33 36.61 14.14
C SER A 590 -25.73 36.76 12.66
N MET A 591 -25.01 36.09 11.75
CA MET A 591 -25.35 36.08 10.31
C MET A 591 -26.30 34.94 9.92
N GLY A 592 -26.59 34.01 10.82
CA GLY A 592 -27.39 32.81 10.55
C GLY A 592 -26.77 31.93 9.46
N ALA A 593 -25.47 31.65 9.57
CA ALA A 593 -24.75 30.79 8.64
C ALA A 593 -25.04 29.29 8.87
N ASP A 594 -24.87 28.47 7.84
CA ASP A 594 -24.95 27.01 7.95
C ASP A 594 -23.78 26.43 8.76
N LEU A 595 -22.58 27.03 8.64
CA LEU A 595 -21.39 26.64 9.38
C LEU A 595 -20.31 27.72 9.40
N GLY A 596 -19.36 27.57 10.33
CA GLY A 596 -18.06 28.22 10.31
C GLY A 596 -16.93 27.22 10.06
N LEU A 597 -15.85 27.65 9.42
CA LEU A 597 -14.62 26.88 9.21
C LEU A 597 -13.40 27.72 9.62
N ALA A 598 -12.57 27.22 10.52
CA ALA A 598 -11.32 27.87 10.94
C ALA A 598 -10.10 27.08 10.47
N LEU A 599 -9.18 27.73 9.76
CA LEU A 599 -7.91 27.19 9.28
C LEU A 599 -6.77 27.57 10.22
N ASP A 600 -5.63 26.85 10.16
CA ASP A 600 -4.41 27.23 10.89
C ASP A 600 -3.41 27.99 10.01
N GLY A 601 -2.37 28.55 10.65
CA GLY A 601 -1.47 29.54 10.04
C GLY A 601 -0.75 29.09 8.76
N ASP A 602 -0.60 27.77 8.54
CA ASP A 602 -0.06 27.22 7.29
C ASP A 602 -1.00 26.27 6.50
N GLY A 603 -2.28 26.19 6.91
CA GLY A 603 -3.36 25.61 6.13
C GLY A 603 -3.38 24.09 6.00
N ASP A 604 -2.77 23.35 6.94
CA ASP A 604 -2.87 21.88 6.99
C ASP A 604 -3.88 21.35 8.03
N ARG A 605 -4.58 22.27 8.71
CA ARG A 605 -5.72 21.97 9.62
C ARG A 605 -7.00 22.68 9.20
N VAL A 606 -8.14 22.12 9.63
CA VAL A 606 -9.42 22.82 9.70
C VAL A 606 -10.26 22.37 10.92
N ILE A 607 -10.98 23.29 11.56
CA ILE A 607 -12.01 22.98 12.56
C ILE A 607 -13.35 23.58 12.14
N LEU A 608 -14.43 22.86 12.46
CA LEU A 608 -15.80 23.16 12.06
C LEU A 608 -16.56 23.76 13.25
N VAL A 609 -17.36 24.79 12.99
CA VAL A 609 -18.35 25.36 13.91
C VAL A 609 -19.74 25.15 13.31
N ASP A 610 -20.70 24.64 14.08
CA ASP A 610 -22.06 24.41 13.58
C ASP A 610 -22.93 25.69 13.55
N ASN A 611 -24.13 25.59 12.96
CA ASN A 611 -25.09 26.69 12.86
C ASN A 611 -25.70 27.17 14.19
N LYS A 612 -25.30 26.62 15.34
CA LYS A 612 -25.60 27.15 16.69
C LYS A 612 -24.38 27.76 17.35
N GLY A 613 -23.18 27.65 16.76
CA GLY A 613 -21.93 28.11 17.35
C GLY A 613 -21.21 27.07 18.20
N HIS A 614 -21.56 25.78 18.14
CA HIS A 614 -20.79 24.74 18.82
C HIS A 614 -19.53 24.36 18.02
N ILE A 615 -18.42 24.14 18.73
CA ILE A 615 -17.17 23.64 18.12
C ILE A 615 -17.32 22.13 17.83
N VAL A 616 -17.31 21.76 16.56
CA VAL A 616 -17.36 20.38 16.09
C VAL A 616 -15.95 19.84 15.96
N TRP A 617 -15.48 19.20 17.03
CA TRP A 617 -14.11 18.70 17.13
C TRP A 617 -13.76 17.67 16.03
N PRO A 618 -12.49 17.60 15.58
CA PRO A 618 -12.10 16.78 14.43
C PRO A 618 -12.38 15.28 14.53
N ASP A 619 -12.44 14.73 15.74
CA ASP A 619 -12.80 13.33 15.98
C ASP A 619 -14.29 13.05 15.76
N THR A 620 -15.16 14.05 15.98
CA THR A 620 -16.58 14.03 15.62
C THR A 620 -16.80 14.31 14.14
N THR A 621 -16.09 15.29 13.56
CA THR A 621 -16.10 15.56 12.11
C THR A 621 -15.66 14.32 11.31
N LEU A 622 -14.66 13.58 11.79
CA LEU A 622 -14.25 12.30 11.20
C LEU A 622 -15.35 11.23 11.28
N MET A 623 -16.18 11.18 12.33
CA MET A 623 -17.35 10.28 12.37
C MET A 623 -18.38 10.66 11.28
N MET A 624 -18.70 11.94 11.13
CA MET A 624 -19.62 12.46 10.10
C MET A 624 -19.15 12.16 8.67
N LEU A 625 -17.84 12.30 8.41
CA LEU A 625 -17.22 11.95 7.13
C LEU A 625 -17.26 10.44 6.88
N CYS A 626 -17.00 9.62 7.91
CA CYS A 626 -17.10 8.16 7.82
C CYS A 626 -18.50 7.67 7.42
N ASP A 627 -19.58 8.30 7.92
CA ASP A 627 -20.96 7.91 7.59
C ASP A 627 -21.27 8.01 6.10
N GLY A 628 -20.70 8.98 5.37
CA GLY A 628 -20.86 9.07 3.91
C GLY A 628 -19.89 8.15 3.16
N LEU A 629 -18.63 8.08 3.63
CA LEU A 629 -17.53 7.49 2.89
C LEU A 629 -17.51 5.96 2.97
N LEU A 630 -17.69 5.37 4.17
CA LEU A 630 -17.57 3.91 4.34
C LEU A 630 -18.68 3.10 3.66
N GLN A 631 -19.83 3.71 3.31
CA GLN A 631 -20.91 3.05 2.57
C GLN A 631 -20.45 2.48 1.23
N ASN A 632 -19.50 3.16 0.57
CA ASN A 632 -18.93 2.75 -0.71
C ASN A 632 -17.61 1.94 -0.56
N HIS A 633 -17.04 1.89 0.64
CA HIS A 633 -15.66 1.45 0.90
C HIS A 633 -15.56 0.45 2.08
N LEU A 634 -16.42 -0.57 2.07
CA LEU A 634 -16.49 -1.61 3.09
C LEU A 634 -15.11 -2.29 3.32
N GLY A 635 -14.76 -2.49 4.60
CA GLY A 635 -13.52 -3.17 5.00
C GLY A 635 -12.22 -2.37 4.80
N ARG A 636 -12.27 -1.12 4.35
CA ARG A 636 -11.10 -0.22 4.29
C ARG A 636 -10.74 0.34 5.68
N SER A 637 -9.51 0.83 5.80
CA SER A 637 -8.96 1.36 7.06
C SER A 637 -9.32 2.84 7.26
N ILE A 638 -9.64 3.22 8.50
CA ILE A 638 -9.77 4.61 8.97
C ILE A 638 -8.80 4.79 10.13
N ILE A 639 -7.99 5.84 10.11
CA ILE A 639 -6.95 6.09 11.12
C ILE A 639 -7.28 7.33 11.94
N TYR A 640 -7.06 7.25 13.25
CA TYR A 640 -7.19 8.39 14.13
C TYR A 640 -6.18 8.31 15.28
N ASP A 641 -5.83 9.45 15.87
CA ASP A 641 -4.81 9.50 16.90
C ASP A 641 -5.31 9.14 18.31
N VAL A 642 -4.39 8.96 19.25
CA VAL A 642 -4.72 8.62 20.65
C VAL A 642 -5.59 9.65 21.38
N LYS A 643 -5.70 10.89 20.89
CA LYS A 643 -6.56 11.95 21.46
C LYS A 643 -8.04 11.85 21.06
N SER A 644 -8.39 11.13 20.00
CA SER A 644 -9.74 11.08 19.44
C SER A 644 -10.73 10.23 20.26
N THR A 645 -12.01 10.58 20.25
CA THR A 645 -13.07 9.92 21.04
C THR A 645 -13.11 8.40 20.91
N ARG A 646 -13.44 7.70 22.00
CA ARG A 646 -13.64 6.24 22.03
C ARG A 646 -14.75 5.76 21.09
N HIS A 647 -15.76 6.59 20.81
CA HIS A 647 -16.90 6.24 19.97
C HIS A 647 -16.54 6.08 18.50
N LEU A 648 -15.56 6.81 17.99
CA LEU A 648 -15.08 6.68 16.61
C LEU A 648 -14.66 5.24 16.28
N GLY A 649 -14.07 4.54 17.26
CA GLY A 649 -13.67 3.13 17.17
C GLY A 649 -14.80 2.11 17.19
N SER A 650 -16.03 2.47 17.59
CA SER A 650 -17.24 1.64 17.43
C SER A 650 -18.05 2.06 16.20
N HIS A 651 -18.11 3.36 15.92
CA HIS A 651 -18.78 3.96 14.75
C HIS A 651 -18.22 3.45 13.42
N VAL A 652 -16.90 3.54 13.20
CA VAL A 652 -16.24 2.98 12.00
C VAL A 652 -16.53 1.48 11.83
N ARG A 653 -16.60 0.73 12.94
CA ARG A 653 -16.93 -0.71 12.93
C ARG A 653 -18.40 -0.98 12.58
N LYS A 654 -19.33 -0.16 13.08
CA LYS A 654 -20.77 -0.19 12.73
C LYS A 654 -20.98 0.04 11.23
N LEU A 655 -20.15 0.88 10.62
CA LEU A 655 -20.13 1.17 9.18
C LEU A 655 -19.33 0.15 8.34
N GLY A 656 -18.80 -0.91 8.94
CA GLY A 656 -18.05 -1.96 8.23
C GLY A 656 -16.59 -1.62 7.90
N GLY A 657 -16.06 -0.49 8.39
CA GLY A 657 -14.65 -0.10 8.26
C GLY A 657 -13.75 -0.72 9.34
N LYS A 658 -12.43 -0.55 9.17
CA LYS A 658 -11.39 -0.99 10.12
C LYS A 658 -10.78 0.23 10.83
N PRO A 659 -11.14 0.51 12.11
CA PRO A 659 -10.56 1.60 12.87
C PRO A 659 -9.16 1.25 13.40
N ILE A 660 -8.21 2.18 13.26
CA ILE A 660 -6.83 2.05 13.72
C ILE A 660 -6.46 3.27 14.55
N ILE A 661 -5.87 3.04 15.73
CA ILE A 661 -5.35 4.09 16.61
C ILE A 661 -3.85 4.28 16.32
N ALA A 662 -3.48 5.47 15.87
CA ALA A 662 -2.09 5.87 15.62
C ALA A 662 -1.56 6.82 16.72
N ALA A 663 -0.25 7.07 16.70
CA ALA A 663 0.38 8.08 17.54
C ALA A 663 0.09 9.49 16.98
N THR A 664 -0.14 10.48 17.86
CA THR A 664 -0.29 11.88 17.44
C THR A 664 1.02 12.38 16.83
N GLY A 665 0.94 13.12 15.73
CA GLY A 665 2.06 13.67 14.97
C GLY A 665 1.86 13.48 13.48
N HIS A 666 1.69 14.57 12.74
CA HIS A 666 1.28 14.55 11.33
C HIS A 666 2.16 13.69 10.39
N SER A 667 3.49 13.70 10.57
CA SER A 667 4.42 12.83 9.83
C SER A 667 4.27 11.34 10.16
N LEU A 668 3.77 10.98 11.36
CA LEU A 668 3.42 9.59 11.72
C LEU A 668 2.07 9.18 11.14
N MET A 669 1.09 10.09 11.12
CA MET A 669 -0.20 9.85 10.48
C MET A 669 -0.05 9.57 8.98
N LYS A 670 0.68 10.42 8.24
CA LYS A 670 1.04 10.17 6.83
C LYS A 670 1.68 8.80 6.61
N ALA A 671 2.59 8.38 7.50
CA ALA A 671 3.20 7.06 7.42
C ALA A 671 2.19 5.92 7.67
N SER A 672 1.32 6.06 8.67
CA SER A 672 0.31 5.06 9.03
C SER A 672 -0.80 4.92 7.97
N ILE A 673 -1.22 6.04 7.34
CA ILE A 673 -2.17 6.06 6.20
C ILE A 673 -1.64 5.18 5.06
N LYS A 674 -0.36 5.34 4.72
CA LYS A 674 0.35 4.54 3.72
C LYS A 674 0.54 3.08 4.15
N GLU A 675 0.92 2.83 5.40
CA GLU A 675 1.15 1.47 5.94
C GLU A 675 -0.12 0.60 5.97
N HIS A 676 -1.27 1.20 6.27
CA HIS A 676 -2.53 0.46 6.44
C HIS A 676 -3.52 0.61 5.28
N HIS A 677 -3.08 1.22 4.17
CA HIS A 677 -3.89 1.55 2.99
C HIS A 677 -5.24 2.17 3.38
N ALA A 678 -5.18 3.15 4.27
CA ALA A 678 -6.34 3.85 4.77
C ALA A 678 -6.81 4.90 3.77
N ILE A 679 -8.13 5.07 3.69
CA ILE A 679 -8.78 5.98 2.73
C ILE A 679 -9.07 7.35 3.36
N LEU A 680 -9.14 7.40 4.69
CA LEU A 680 -9.28 8.62 5.47
C LEU A 680 -8.62 8.44 6.85
N GLY A 681 -8.08 9.52 7.39
CA GLY A 681 -7.85 9.63 8.83
C GLY A 681 -7.84 11.08 9.30
N ALA A 682 -7.78 11.30 10.60
CA ALA A 682 -7.63 12.65 11.18
C ALA A 682 -6.93 12.61 12.54
N GLU A 683 -6.36 13.74 12.94
CA GLU A 683 -5.92 14.00 14.31
C GLU A 683 -6.89 14.91 15.02
N PHE A 684 -6.99 14.80 16.35
CA PHE A 684 -7.76 15.74 17.17
C PHE A 684 -7.31 17.21 17.01
N SER A 685 -6.10 17.46 16.49
CA SER A 685 -5.59 18.80 16.14
C SER A 685 -6.06 19.33 14.78
N GLY A 686 -6.97 18.66 14.06
CA GLY A 686 -7.60 19.20 12.86
C GLY A 686 -6.90 18.91 11.53
N HIS A 687 -5.77 18.18 11.51
CA HIS A 687 -5.22 17.65 10.26
C HIS A 687 -6.09 16.47 9.78
N TYR A 688 -6.51 16.47 8.50
CA TYR A 688 -7.25 15.34 7.88
C TYR A 688 -6.48 14.80 6.67
N TYR A 689 -6.43 13.47 6.57
CA TYR A 689 -5.62 12.72 5.61
C TYR A 689 -6.54 11.97 4.65
N PHE A 690 -6.98 12.63 3.59
CA PHE A 690 -7.80 11.99 2.55
C PHE A 690 -6.91 11.26 1.55
N ALA A 691 -7.12 9.95 1.40
CA ALA A 691 -6.59 9.14 0.29
C ALA A 691 -7.71 8.60 -0.62
N ASP A 692 -8.97 8.62 -0.16
CA ASP A 692 -10.14 8.67 -1.04
C ASP A 692 -10.11 9.98 -1.85
N ARG A 693 -10.07 9.84 -3.19
CA ARG A 693 -10.04 10.94 -4.20
C ARG A 693 -8.88 11.94 -4.08
N TRP A 694 -7.96 11.75 -3.13
CA TRP A 694 -6.83 12.63 -2.85
C TRP A 694 -5.56 11.85 -2.50
N TYR A 695 -4.49 12.55 -2.13
CA TYR A 695 -3.11 12.03 -2.16
C TYR A 695 -2.58 11.44 -0.84
N GLY A 696 -3.41 11.40 0.21
CA GLY A 696 -3.05 10.82 1.52
C GLY A 696 -2.31 11.76 2.47
N PHE A 697 -2.16 13.04 2.13
CA PHE A 697 -1.59 14.06 3.00
C PHE A 697 -2.65 14.91 3.72
N ASP A 698 -2.18 15.61 4.76
CA ASP A 698 -2.78 16.67 5.56
C ASP A 698 -3.00 17.93 4.72
N ASP A 699 -4.27 18.33 4.58
CA ASP A 699 -4.70 19.45 3.74
C ASP A 699 -5.98 20.08 4.33
N GLY A 700 -5.88 21.30 4.87
CA GLY A 700 -7.03 21.99 5.49
C GLY A 700 -8.06 22.48 4.48
N LEU A 701 -7.63 22.81 3.25
CA LEU A 701 -8.49 23.36 2.20
C LEU A 701 -9.28 22.24 1.48
N TYR A 702 -8.62 21.12 1.17
CA TYR A 702 -9.33 19.94 0.68
C TYR A 702 -10.25 19.35 1.76
N ALA A 703 -9.83 19.34 3.04
CA ALA A 703 -10.69 18.92 4.15
C ALA A 703 -11.93 19.82 4.29
N ALA A 704 -11.77 21.15 4.21
CA ALA A 704 -12.88 22.10 4.18
C ALA A 704 -13.85 21.79 3.02
N ALA A 705 -13.34 21.59 1.80
CA ALA A 705 -14.16 21.27 0.64
C ALA A 705 -14.89 19.92 0.77
N ARG A 706 -14.28 18.90 1.39
CA ARG A 706 -14.93 17.60 1.66
C ARG A 706 -15.92 17.65 2.84
N ILE A 707 -15.75 18.56 3.80
CA ILE A 707 -16.75 18.86 4.83
C ILE A 707 -17.96 19.55 4.20
N LEU A 708 -17.74 20.56 3.36
CA LEU A 708 -18.78 21.26 2.59
C LEU A 708 -19.54 20.31 1.65
N GLU A 709 -18.85 19.40 0.96
CA GLU A 709 -19.47 18.30 0.20
C GLU A 709 -20.38 17.42 1.08
N ARG A 710 -19.94 17.07 2.29
CA ARG A 710 -20.70 16.18 3.17
C ARG A 710 -21.97 16.83 3.74
N LEU A 711 -21.91 18.14 4.03
CA LEU A 711 -22.98 18.95 4.61
C LEU A 711 -23.94 19.54 3.55
N GLY A 712 -23.40 19.90 2.39
CA GLY A 712 -24.15 20.41 1.24
C GLY A 712 -24.94 19.34 0.46
N ASN A 713 -24.71 18.07 0.79
CA ASN A 713 -25.47 16.91 0.30
C ASN A 713 -26.19 16.19 1.46
N HIS A 714 -26.67 16.95 2.45
CA HIS A 714 -27.43 16.46 3.61
C HIS A 714 -28.68 17.32 3.87
N ASP A 715 -29.80 16.66 4.17
CA ASP A 715 -31.06 17.31 4.53
C ASP A 715 -31.08 17.70 6.02
N GLY A 716 -31.13 19.01 6.31
CA GLY A 716 -31.21 19.56 7.66
C GLY A 716 -29.99 20.40 8.04
N ASP A 717 -30.00 20.95 9.26
CA ASP A 717 -28.92 21.79 9.76
C ASP A 717 -27.74 20.96 10.32
N VAL A 718 -26.59 21.62 10.48
CA VAL A 718 -25.32 20.96 10.83
C VAL A 718 -25.39 20.41 12.26
N GLU A 719 -25.97 21.17 13.19
CA GLU A 719 -26.15 20.74 14.58
C GLU A 719 -26.99 19.46 14.67
N SER A 720 -28.12 19.35 13.95
CA SER A 720 -28.94 18.13 13.95
C SER A 720 -28.18 16.88 13.48
N LEU A 721 -27.27 17.03 12.51
CA LEU A 721 -26.43 15.93 12.02
C LEU A 721 -25.34 15.55 13.04
N ILE A 722 -24.72 16.53 13.68
CA ILE A 722 -23.65 16.30 14.66
C ILE A 722 -24.20 15.76 15.98
N SER A 723 -25.31 16.30 16.49
CA SER A 723 -25.98 15.84 17.72
C SER A 723 -26.57 14.42 17.60
N ALA A 724 -26.76 13.90 16.37
CA ALA A 724 -27.11 12.51 16.13
C ALA A 724 -25.94 11.51 16.29
N LEU A 725 -24.69 12.00 16.40
CA LEU A 725 -23.50 11.17 16.58
C LEU A 725 -23.26 10.81 18.06
N PRO A 726 -22.66 9.63 18.33
CA PRO A 726 -22.34 9.20 19.69
C PRO A 726 -21.22 10.05 20.31
N HIS A 727 -21.56 10.82 21.33
CA HIS A 727 -20.65 11.72 22.06
C HIS A 727 -20.46 11.31 23.53
N ASP A 728 -19.33 11.74 24.10
CA ASP A 728 -19.05 11.71 25.54
C ASP A 728 -19.13 13.14 26.10
N THR A 729 -19.48 13.32 27.37
CA THR A 729 -19.07 14.53 28.10
C THR A 729 -17.53 14.51 28.18
N SER A 730 -16.84 15.51 27.62
CA SER A 730 -15.37 15.50 27.50
C SER A 730 -14.74 16.85 27.87
N THR A 731 -13.47 16.82 28.26
CA THR A 731 -12.66 18.04 28.43
C THR A 731 -12.04 18.50 27.10
N PRO A 732 -11.67 19.79 26.98
CA PRO A 732 -10.60 20.20 26.07
C PRO A 732 -9.27 19.50 26.42
N GLU A 733 -8.23 19.74 25.62
CA GLU A 733 -6.88 19.29 25.95
C GLU A 733 -6.32 20.13 27.11
N ILE A 734 -5.72 19.45 28.09
CA ILE A 734 -5.18 20.04 29.29
C ILE A 734 -3.66 19.88 29.27
N SER A 735 -2.93 20.99 29.38
CA SER A 735 -1.46 21.03 29.36
C SER A 735 -0.92 21.29 30.76
N ILE A 736 -0.13 20.37 31.32
CA ILE A 736 0.59 20.56 32.59
C ILE A 736 2.10 20.55 32.37
N ALA A 737 2.85 21.37 33.13
CA ALA A 737 4.27 21.57 32.93
C ALA A 737 5.09 20.38 33.46
N CYS A 738 5.94 19.79 32.61
CA CYS A 738 6.76 18.64 33.00
C CYS A 738 8.05 18.60 32.18
N ALA A 739 9.20 18.65 32.86
CA ALA A 739 10.50 18.75 32.23
C ALA A 739 10.81 17.57 31.27
N ASP A 740 11.56 17.86 30.20
CA ASP A 740 11.81 16.93 29.09
C ASP A 740 12.51 15.62 29.51
N ASP A 741 13.35 15.69 30.55
CA ASP A 741 14.04 14.56 31.17
C ASP A 741 13.12 13.68 32.03
N ARG A 742 12.03 14.24 32.57
CA ARG A 742 11.08 13.54 33.47
C ARG A 742 9.83 13.02 32.77
N LYS A 743 9.29 13.77 31.79
CA LYS A 743 7.93 13.56 31.24
C LYS A 743 7.68 12.12 30.73
N PHE A 744 8.65 11.51 30.06
CA PHE A 744 8.52 10.14 29.55
C PHE A 744 8.59 9.07 30.67
N ASP A 745 9.27 9.33 31.77
CA ASP A 745 9.37 8.40 32.91
C ASP A 745 8.17 8.50 33.86
N VAL A 746 7.46 9.64 33.88
CA VAL A 746 6.13 9.75 34.52
C VAL A 746 5.13 8.80 33.85
N ILE A 747 5.03 8.80 32.52
CA ILE A 747 4.16 7.87 31.77
C ILE A 747 4.49 6.40 32.09
N LYS A 748 5.78 6.03 32.12
CA LYS A 748 6.24 4.66 32.46
C LYS A 748 5.95 4.25 33.91
N GLN A 749 5.68 5.20 34.81
CA GLN A 749 5.31 4.93 36.20
C GLN A 749 3.78 4.82 36.33
N LEU A 750 3.02 5.75 35.72
CA LEU A 750 1.55 5.68 35.66
C LEU A 750 1.06 4.36 35.04
N ALA A 751 1.73 3.86 34.00
CA ALA A 751 1.41 2.58 33.37
C ALA A 751 1.62 1.35 34.29
N LYS A 752 2.19 1.53 35.48
CA LYS A 752 2.36 0.49 36.52
C LYS A 752 1.43 0.68 37.72
N ASP A 753 0.72 1.81 37.81
CA ASP A 753 -0.21 2.05 38.90
C ASP A 753 -1.42 1.10 38.80
N ARG A 754 -1.62 0.30 39.85
CA ARG A 754 -2.65 -0.74 39.85
C ARG A 754 -4.07 -0.16 39.85
N LEU A 755 -4.29 0.96 40.54
CA LEU A 755 -5.60 1.58 40.66
C LEU A 755 -5.99 2.30 39.36
N LEU A 756 -5.02 2.88 38.64
CA LEU A 756 -5.21 3.51 37.34
C LEU A 756 -5.59 2.50 36.24
N VAL A 757 -4.95 1.33 36.21
CA VAL A 757 -5.13 0.35 35.12
C VAL A 757 -6.22 -0.72 35.39
N GLN A 758 -6.66 -0.91 36.63
CA GLN A 758 -7.60 -1.98 37.00
C GLN A 758 -8.90 -1.94 36.18
N GLY A 759 -9.22 -3.02 35.46
CA GLY A 759 -10.46 -3.14 34.69
C GLY A 759 -10.56 -2.23 33.46
N ALA A 760 -9.47 -1.57 33.05
CA ALA A 760 -9.42 -0.76 31.84
C ALA A 760 -8.71 -1.50 30.68
N LYS A 761 -9.15 -1.23 29.46
CA LYS A 761 -8.36 -1.47 28.24
C LYS A 761 -7.29 -0.38 28.17
N LEU A 762 -6.02 -0.78 28.11
CA LEU A 762 -4.91 0.15 27.89
C LEU A 762 -4.55 0.24 26.41
N THR A 763 -4.20 1.43 25.95
CA THR A 763 -3.57 1.68 24.66
C THR A 763 -2.33 2.55 24.90
N THR A 764 -1.15 2.06 24.51
CA THR A 764 0.16 2.69 24.78
C THR A 764 0.92 2.96 23.48
N VAL A 765 0.19 3.39 22.44
CA VAL A 765 0.75 3.75 21.12
C VAL A 765 1.48 5.09 21.19
N ASP A 766 0.87 6.05 21.87
CA ASP A 766 1.48 7.29 22.35
C ASP A 766 0.88 7.62 23.71
N GLY A 767 1.73 7.94 24.70
CA GLY A 767 1.35 8.06 26.09
C GLY A 767 0.71 6.80 26.71
N LEU A 768 -0.25 7.04 27.60
CA LEU A 768 -1.07 6.05 28.27
C LEU A 768 -2.54 6.46 28.13
N ARG A 769 -3.28 5.74 27.27
CA ARG A 769 -4.74 5.84 27.13
C ARG A 769 -5.41 4.69 27.88
N ILE A 770 -6.38 5.03 28.73
CA ILE A 770 -7.06 4.16 29.68
C ILE A 770 -8.56 4.21 29.35
N GLU A 771 -9.12 3.13 28.82
CA GLU A 771 -10.52 3.05 28.41
C GLU A 771 -11.28 2.07 29.30
N THR A 772 -12.30 2.56 30.01
CA THR A 772 -13.26 1.74 30.75
C THR A 772 -14.56 1.59 29.95
N ARG A 773 -15.59 0.97 30.56
CA ARG A 773 -16.93 0.88 29.96
C ARG A 773 -17.59 2.26 29.81
N GLU A 774 -17.38 3.14 30.77
CA GLU A 774 -18.20 4.35 31.00
C GLU A 774 -17.41 5.66 30.86
N SER A 775 -16.08 5.59 30.86
CA SER A 775 -15.18 6.72 30.71
C SER A 775 -13.82 6.34 30.16
N TRP A 776 -13.11 7.29 29.56
CA TRP A 776 -11.73 7.14 29.12
C TRP A 776 -10.88 8.36 29.47
N GLY A 777 -9.57 8.14 29.57
CA GLY A 777 -8.59 9.19 29.79
C GLY A 777 -7.28 8.91 29.07
N LEU A 778 -6.67 9.95 28.52
CA LEU A 778 -5.33 9.94 27.94
C LEU A 778 -4.42 10.81 28.80
N ILE A 779 -3.20 10.34 29.05
CA ILE A 779 -2.07 11.19 29.46
C ILE A 779 -0.84 10.84 28.64
N ARG A 780 -0.25 11.83 27.97
CA ARG A 780 0.91 11.66 27.07
C ARG A 780 1.96 12.74 27.28
N ALA A 781 3.20 12.44 26.89
CA ALA A 781 4.24 13.46 26.81
C ALA A 781 4.15 14.22 25.49
N SER A 782 4.27 15.54 25.52
CA SER A 782 4.40 16.33 24.30
C SER A 782 5.76 16.06 23.64
N ASN A 783 5.77 15.86 22.31
CA ASN A 783 6.99 15.62 21.54
C ASN A 783 7.66 16.92 21.03
N THR A 784 7.03 18.08 21.27
CA THR A 784 7.54 19.41 20.90
C THR A 784 7.86 20.30 22.11
N THR A 785 7.19 20.10 23.24
CA THR A 785 7.26 20.97 24.44
C THR A 785 7.47 20.20 25.75
N PRO A 786 8.00 20.85 26.81
CA PRO A 786 8.14 20.27 28.16
C PRO A 786 6.81 20.28 28.92
N ARG A 787 5.83 19.53 28.40
CA ARG A 787 4.50 19.37 28.99
C ARG A 787 4.01 17.93 28.88
N LEU A 788 3.16 17.53 29.82
CA LEU A 788 2.24 16.40 29.63
C LEU A 788 0.91 16.97 29.11
N THR A 789 0.28 16.28 28.16
CA THR A 789 -1.08 16.63 27.72
C THR A 789 -2.07 15.54 28.09
N VAL A 790 -3.24 15.98 28.55
CA VAL A 790 -4.30 15.15 29.16
C VAL A 790 -5.64 15.47 28.49
N ARG A 791 -6.44 14.45 28.21
CA ARG A 791 -7.86 14.60 27.82
C ARG A 791 -8.66 13.49 28.49
N ILE A 792 -9.83 13.81 29.04
CA ILE A 792 -10.72 12.83 29.69
C ILE A 792 -12.15 12.99 29.21
N ALA A 793 -12.92 11.90 29.21
CA ALA A 793 -14.33 11.92 28.87
C ALA A 793 -15.11 10.74 29.49
N GLY A 794 -16.44 10.80 29.48
CA GLY A 794 -17.30 9.66 29.77
C GLY A 794 -18.77 9.89 29.43
N ASP A 795 -19.60 8.87 29.70
CA ASP A 795 -21.04 8.85 29.39
C ASP A 795 -21.82 10.03 30.00
N ASN A 796 -21.28 10.66 31.05
CA ASN A 796 -21.84 11.79 31.78
C ASN A 796 -20.76 12.43 32.69
N GLN A 797 -21.16 13.51 33.39
CA GLN A 797 -20.29 14.27 34.29
C GLN A 797 -19.74 13.47 35.49
N ASP A 798 -20.48 12.50 36.04
CA ASP A 798 -20.00 11.66 37.14
C ASP A 798 -18.92 10.67 36.65
N CYS A 799 -19.13 10.08 35.47
CA CYS A 799 -18.16 9.18 34.83
C CYS A 799 -16.86 9.91 34.44
N LEU A 800 -16.95 11.17 33.97
CA LEU A 800 -15.81 12.07 33.77
C LEU A 800 -15.11 12.39 35.09
N SER A 801 -15.87 12.78 36.12
CA SER A 801 -15.33 13.14 37.45
C SER A 801 -14.63 11.96 38.14
N ALA A 802 -15.13 10.74 37.95
CA ALA A 802 -14.48 9.52 38.41
C ALA A 802 -13.14 9.26 37.69
N MET A 803 -13.06 9.51 36.38
CA MET A 803 -11.81 9.39 35.62
C MET A 803 -10.80 10.49 36.00
N HIS A 804 -11.26 11.73 36.22
CA HIS A 804 -10.46 12.82 36.76
C HIS A 804 -9.79 12.42 38.08
N LEU A 805 -10.59 12.03 39.09
CA LEU A 805 -10.08 11.66 40.41
C LEU A 805 -9.13 10.46 40.34
N ARG A 806 -9.36 9.51 39.42
CA ARG A 806 -8.49 8.36 39.18
C ARG A 806 -7.11 8.77 38.64
N LEU A 807 -7.07 9.69 37.66
CA LEU A 807 -5.82 10.19 37.09
C LEU A 807 -5.05 11.09 38.07
N VAL A 808 -5.73 11.98 38.80
CA VAL A 808 -5.10 12.82 39.83
C VAL A 808 -4.51 11.99 40.97
N ASN A 809 -5.21 10.96 41.47
CA ASN A 809 -4.66 10.07 42.50
C ASN A 809 -3.43 9.28 42.04
N ALA A 810 -3.43 8.82 40.77
CA ALA A 810 -2.28 8.13 40.19
C ALA A 810 -1.09 9.07 39.95
N LEU A 811 -1.34 10.31 39.48
CA LEU A 811 -0.32 11.34 39.38
C LEU A 811 0.24 11.71 40.75
N ASN A 812 -0.59 12.00 41.76
CA ASN A 812 -0.16 12.29 43.13
C ASN A 812 0.71 11.17 43.73
N SER A 813 0.55 9.92 43.28
CA SER A 813 1.36 8.76 43.71
C SER A 813 2.71 8.63 42.99
N VAL A 814 2.92 9.36 41.89
CA VAL A 814 4.17 9.41 41.09
C VAL A 814 4.90 10.74 41.28
N ASP A 815 4.15 11.84 41.31
CA ASP A 815 4.59 13.22 41.51
C ASP A 815 3.41 14.10 42.01
N PRO A 816 3.40 14.50 43.29
CA PRO A 816 2.37 15.39 43.85
C PRO A 816 2.24 16.76 43.16
N GLU A 817 3.31 17.30 42.56
CA GLU A 817 3.24 18.60 41.89
C GLU A 817 2.44 18.48 40.58
N LEU A 818 2.65 17.40 39.82
CA LEU A 818 1.91 17.14 38.58
C LEU A 818 0.44 16.79 38.85
N GLY A 819 0.15 16.10 39.96
CA GLY A 819 -1.23 15.84 40.38
C GLY A 819 -1.97 17.13 40.77
N GLN A 820 -1.32 18.01 41.55
CA GLN A 820 -1.87 19.32 41.90
C GLN A 820 -2.08 20.23 40.67
N GLN A 821 -1.15 20.24 39.72
CA GLN A 821 -1.30 20.99 38.46
C GLN A 821 -2.52 20.50 37.66
N LEU A 822 -2.75 19.18 37.58
CA LEU A 822 -3.91 18.63 36.85
C LEU A 822 -5.24 18.98 37.54
N GLU A 823 -5.30 18.87 38.87
CA GLU A 823 -6.48 19.23 39.68
C GLU A 823 -6.85 20.72 39.53
N GLN A 824 -5.86 21.61 39.52
CA GLN A 824 -6.07 23.05 39.28
C GLN A 824 -6.58 23.32 37.86
N ALA A 825 -5.97 22.70 36.85
CA ALA A 825 -6.36 22.88 35.45
C ALA A 825 -7.79 22.39 35.18
N LEU A 826 -8.17 21.22 35.72
CA LEU A 826 -9.51 20.67 35.59
C LEU A 826 -10.57 21.48 36.36
N THR A 827 -10.20 22.06 37.50
CA THR A 827 -11.07 23.00 38.24
C THR A 827 -11.35 24.26 37.41
N LYS A 828 -10.35 24.81 36.70
CA LYS A 828 -10.53 25.95 35.79
C LYS A 828 -11.47 25.60 34.63
N VAL A 829 -11.31 24.43 34.02
CA VAL A 829 -12.18 23.92 32.94
C VAL A 829 -13.63 23.79 33.42
N ALA A 830 -13.86 23.14 34.57
CA ALA A 830 -15.20 22.96 35.12
C ALA A 830 -15.89 24.29 35.49
N GLY A 831 -15.13 25.30 35.92
CA GLY A 831 -15.64 26.64 36.16
C GLY A 831 -16.06 27.38 34.88
N ALA A 832 -15.32 27.20 33.78
CA ALA A 832 -15.65 27.83 32.48
C ALA A 832 -16.92 27.24 31.84
N SER A 833 -17.18 25.94 32.01
CA SER A 833 -18.42 25.30 31.55
C SER A 833 -19.68 25.78 32.29
N LEU A 834 -19.55 26.55 33.37
CA LEU A 834 -20.64 27.16 34.12
C LEU A 834 -20.85 28.65 33.81
N SER A 835 -20.04 29.26 32.93
CA SER A 835 -20.14 30.70 32.58
C SER A 835 -20.77 30.97 31.21
N LEU A 836 -21.55 30.02 30.68
CA LEU A 836 -22.34 30.15 29.44
C LEU A 836 -23.86 30.14 29.69
N GLU A 837 -24.30 30.66 30.84
CA GLU A 837 -25.69 31.12 30.97
C GLU A 837 -25.87 32.45 30.22
N PRO A 838 -27.02 32.69 29.57
CA PRO A 838 -27.27 33.93 28.83
C PRO A 838 -27.29 35.14 29.77
N VAL A 839 -26.74 36.25 29.31
CA VAL A 839 -26.94 37.56 29.95
C VAL A 839 -28.31 38.10 29.52
N ASP A 840 -29.19 38.33 30.51
CA ASP A 840 -30.53 38.93 30.36
C ASP A 840 -30.49 40.37 29.77
#